data_AF-A0A1S4B980-F1
#
_entry.id   AF-A0A1S4B980-F1
#
_cell.length_a   1.000
_cell.length_b   1.000
_cell.length_c   1.000
_cell.angle_alpha   90.00
_cell.angle_beta   90.00
_cell.angle_gamma   90.00
#
_symmetry.space_group_name_H-M   'P 1'
#
loop_
_entity.id
_entity.type
_entity.pdbx_description
1 polymer ?
#
loop_
_entity_poly.entity_id
_entity_poly.type
_entity_poly.pdbx_seq_one_letter_code
_entity_poly.pdbx_strand_id
1 'polypeptide(L)'
;MNSLKKKDKVPNTNMPSVNEKCCYNPGGCFFCIIKEPNSPIRSNGIKNYLKNMPLIEDQELVLVLSGLWTMAMSQPNDKELPSLGIFECMASLINKGTTYKSWINQNQNIYIPYYAAHIVGSYTMNNVEFAIKAVDSGVLKPLLELLRGNMTWVEQRVAVRAIGHLASYDKTFKDVAIYEKEIVKLAMKLASTCVEVVYKEFVGVKDLNMRLKYHCDLLTRGVGGLEMENRKAEEWASQLQCWSLHLLNCFAIKERCLNLICEQKFLKDLSEMWGGLTNDTSPGGVGLIRVLCYNKDGRRYIAESKDVIKNLCNLSRSSDDWQYMGIDCLVLLLDDSGTRYKVLELASMCLVDLVELKTLGGKSNVGNTITRTLLADFKQRKVKIKNIGVQQVLEEIWDLKVDRKKREQNMSDEKLEEKRVMVSLMKQQGNHSFWLGKIEEALMKYNEALELCPLRFRKERIVLYSNRAQCKLLLGEVDDAISDTTKALSISSPTNSHAKSLWRRSQAYDMKGLGKESLMDCIMFVNCCFKMDSMKKNMRIPYYAVRMINKQMESTWLFKNAQLKAFVDLSEKPNQPHEISQKEQKNGRVTGILLQRKGFMEGLSSISEEPQMFGEGDIISRRKLERTRENKKAVFAQSV
;
A
#
# COMPACT_ATOMS: atom_id res chain seq x y z
N MET A 1 -17.11 -16.44 -53.77
CA MET A 1 -18.51 -15.98 -53.58
C MET A 1 -18.55 -15.14 -52.32
N ASN A 2 -18.67 -13.82 -52.52
CA ASN A 2 -18.39 -12.77 -51.54
C ASN A 2 -19.50 -12.64 -50.49
N SER A 3 -19.14 -12.62 -49.21
CA SER A 3 -19.74 -11.65 -48.27
C SER A 3 -18.71 -11.27 -47.21
N LEU A 4 -18.17 -10.05 -47.36
CA LEU A 4 -17.23 -9.39 -46.45
C LEU A 4 -18.00 -8.87 -45.24
N LYS A 5 -17.69 -9.40 -44.04
CA LYS A 5 -18.12 -8.81 -42.77
C LYS A 5 -17.34 -7.50 -42.54
N LYS A 6 -18.07 -6.39 -42.47
CA LYS A 6 -17.57 -5.07 -42.05
C LYS A 6 -17.04 -5.15 -40.61
N LYS A 7 -15.89 -4.52 -40.39
CA LYS A 7 -15.35 -4.18 -39.06
C LYS A 7 -16.31 -3.21 -38.38
N ASP A 8 -16.81 -3.58 -37.21
CA ASP A 8 -17.50 -2.64 -36.32
C ASP A 8 -16.47 -1.68 -35.72
N LYS A 9 -16.74 -0.38 -35.93
CA LYS A 9 -15.97 0.74 -35.41
C LYS A 9 -16.22 0.86 -33.90
N VAL A 10 -15.13 1.12 -33.19
CA VAL A 10 -15.09 1.60 -31.81
C VAL A 10 -16.04 2.81 -31.65
N PRO A 11 -16.87 2.90 -30.60
CA PRO A 11 -17.65 4.10 -30.35
C PRO A 11 -16.70 5.20 -29.85
N ASN A 12 -16.56 6.25 -30.64
CA ASN A 12 -16.03 7.54 -30.18
C ASN A 12 -16.86 8.00 -28.97
N THR A 13 -16.19 8.22 -27.84
CA THR A 13 -16.74 8.93 -26.69
C THR A 13 -16.91 10.40 -27.04
N ASN A 14 -18.01 10.69 -27.73
CA ASN A 14 -18.52 12.04 -27.85
C ASN A 14 -18.88 12.57 -26.45
N MET A 15 -18.34 13.74 -26.12
CA MET A 15 -18.94 14.63 -25.13
C MET A 15 -20.46 14.66 -25.32
N PRO A 16 -21.27 14.73 -24.25
CA PRO A 16 -22.67 15.09 -24.44
C PRO A 16 -22.69 16.47 -25.08
N SER A 17 -23.20 16.55 -26.31
CA SER A 17 -23.50 17.82 -26.97
C SER A 17 -24.59 18.50 -26.15
N VAL A 18 -24.17 19.37 -25.24
CA VAL A 18 -25.07 20.32 -24.59
C VAL A 18 -25.64 21.17 -25.72
N ASN A 19 -26.93 21.00 -26.00
CA ASN A 19 -27.65 21.82 -26.97
C ASN A 19 -27.29 23.29 -26.78
N GLU A 20 -26.82 23.92 -27.85
CA GLU A 20 -26.55 25.35 -27.94
C GLU A 20 -27.85 26.12 -27.72
N LYS A 21 -28.10 26.51 -26.47
CA LYS A 21 -28.92 27.67 -26.16
C LYS A 21 -28.05 28.61 -25.34
N CYS A 22 -27.70 29.74 -25.94
CA CYS A 22 -27.07 30.85 -25.26
C CYS A 22 -27.92 31.24 -24.05
N CYS A 23 -27.36 31.19 -22.84
CA CYS A 23 -28.08 31.49 -21.61
C CYS A 23 -28.39 32.99 -21.54
N TYR A 24 -29.66 33.38 -21.66
CA TYR A 24 -30.15 34.73 -21.37
C TYR A 24 -30.27 34.91 -19.84
N ASN A 25 -29.15 34.97 -19.12
CA ASN A 25 -29.18 35.30 -17.69
C ASN A 25 -28.28 36.52 -17.41
N PRO A 26 -28.77 37.60 -16.78
CA PRO A 26 -28.03 38.87 -16.65
C PRO A 26 -26.80 38.79 -15.72
N GLY A 27 -26.53 37.64 -15.11
CA GLY A 27 -25.40 37.38 -14.21
C GLY A 27 -24.29 36.48 -14.78
N GLY A 28 -24.27 36.22 -16.09
CA GLY A 28 -23.19 35.52 -16.80
C GLY A 28 -22.99 34.06 -16.39
N CYS A 29 -23.48 33.11 -17.20
CA CYS A 29 -23.20 31.68 -17.02
C CYS A 29 -21.68 31.42 -16.96
N PHE A 30 -21.20 30.69 -15.94
CA PHE A 30 -19.77 30.41 -15.76
C PHE A 30 -19.15 29.74 -17.00
N PHE A 31 -19.87 28.80 -17.62
CA PHE A 31 -19.39 28.11 -18.82
C PHE A 31 -19.35 28.99 -20.06
N CYS A 32 -20.13 30.09 -20.10
CA CYS A 32 -19.98 31.11 -21.15
C CYS A 32 -18.75 31.98 -20.86
N ILE A 33 -18.57 32.40 -19.61
CA ILE A 33 -17.41 33.20 -19.17
C ILE A 33 -16.11 32.47 -19.51
N ILE A 34 -16.01 31.17 -19.23
CA ILE A 34 -14.77 30.41 -19.45
C ILE A 34 -14.46 30.17 -20.94
N LYS A 35 -15.47 30.21 -21.80
CA LYS A 35 -15.34 30.09 -23.26
C LYS A 35 -15.02 31.43 -23.94
N GLU A 36 -15.01 32.52 -23.20
CA GLU A 36 -14.67 33.85 -23.73
C GLU A 36 -13.26 33.85 -24.35
N PRO A 37 -13.12 34.13 -25.66
CA PRO A 37 -11.82 34.14 -26.32
C PRO A 37 -10.91 35.27 -25.86
N ASN A 38 -11.47 36.40 -25.42
CA ASN A 38 -10.69 37.54 -24.96
C ASN A 38 -10.20 37.32 -23.51
N SER A 39 -8.89 37.07 -23.35
CA SER A 39 -8.28 36.70 -22.07
C SER A 39 -8.50 37.71 -20.92
N PRO A 40 -8.32 39.03 -21.10
CA PRO A 40 -8.69 40.02 -20.08
C PRO A 40 -10.16 40.00 -19.67
N ILE A 41 -11.08 39.91 -20.63
CA ILE A 41 -12.53 39.87 -20.36
C ILE A 41 -12.88 38.59 -19.61
N ARG A 42 -12.36 37.45 -20.08
CA ARG A 42 -12.51 36.15 -19.41
C ARG A 42 -12.01 36.19 -17.97
N SER A 43 -10.77 36.66 -17.76
CA SER A 43 -10.16 36.70 -16.43
C SER A 43 -10.95 37.57 -15.47
N ASN A 44 -11.41 38.74 -15.91
CA ASN A 44 -12.25 39.62 -15.11
C ASN A 44 -13.63 38.99 -14.80
N GLY A 45 -14.23 38.34 -15.79
CA GLY A 45 -15.48 37.60 -15.63
C GLY A 45 -15.35 36.47 -14.62
N ILE A 46 -14.31 35.62 -14.74
CA ILE A 46 -14.02 34.53 -13.81
C ILE A 46 -13.81 35.07 -12.40
N LYS A 47 -12.98 36.11 -12.24
CA LYS A 47 -12.69 36.72 -10.94
C LYS A 47 -13.97 37.22 -10.25
N ASN A 48 -14.82 37.92 -10.99
CA ASN A 48 -16.09 38.42 -10.46
C ASN A 48 -17.05 37.28 -10.12
N TYR A 49 -17.12 36.25 -10.97
CA TYR A 49 -17.94 35.07 -10.71
C TYR A 49 -17.48 34.36 -9.44
N LEU A 50 -16.19 34.04 -9.30
CA LEU A 50 -15.63 33.37 -8.13
C LEU A 50 -15.87 34.15 -6.83
N LYS A 51 -15.79 35.49 -6.88
CA LYS A 51 -16.07 36.35 -5.72
C LYS A 51 -17.53 36.27 -5.28
N ASN A 52 -18.46 36.22 -6.23
CA ASN A 52 -19.91 36.20 -5.95
C ASN A 52 -20.47 34.79 -5.75
N MET A 53 -19.74 33.75 -6.16
CA MET A 53 -20.17 32.35 -6.14
C MET A 53 -20.70 31.88 -4.77
N PRO A 54 -20.12 32.23 -3.61
CA PRO A 54 -20.68 31.86 -2.31
C PRO A 54 -22.04 32.49 -1.98
N LEU A 55 -22.43 33.55 -2.69
CA LEU A 55 -23.70 34.26 -2.54
C LEU A 55 -24.80 33.74 -3.47
N ILE A 56 -24.45 32.89 -4.45
CA ILE A 56 -25.40 32.33 -5.41
C ILE A 56 -26.24 31.24 -4.73
N GLU A 57 -27.58 31.30 -4.89
CA GLU A 57 -28.55 30.31 -4.39
C GLU A 57 -29.14 29.44 -5.53
N ASP A 58 -28.32 29.17 -6.55
CA ASP A 58 -28.70 28.46 -7.77
C ASP A 58 -28.45 26.94 -7.67
N GLN A 59 -29.37 26.14 -8.22
CA GLN A 59 -29.24 24.69 -8.35
C GLN A 59 -28.07 24.28 -9.25
N GLU A 60 -27.67 25.12 -10.21
CA GLU A 60 -26.59 24.82 -11.15
C GLU A 60 -25.18 24.95 -10.55
N LEU A 61 -25.06 25.42 -9.31
CA LEU A 61 -23.77 25.66 -8.65
C LEU A 61 -22.90 24.40 -8.55
N VAL A 62 -23.53 23.23 -8.37
CA VAL A 62 -22.83 21.93 -8.32
C VAL A 62 -22.24 21.55 -9.67
N LEU A 63 -22.92 21.86 -10.78
CA LEU A 63 -22.41 21.61 -12.12
C LEU A 63 -21.16 22.45 -12.38
N VAL A 64 -21.18 23.72 -11.96
CA VAL A 64 -20.02 24.60 -12.06
C VAL A 64 -18.84 24.06 -11.26
N LEU A 65 -19.05 23.63 -10.02
CA LEU A 65 -18.00 23.04 -9.18
C LEU A 65 -17.45 21.72 -9.72
N SER A 66 -18.32 20.86 -10.26
CA SER A 66 -17.89 19.63 -10.95
C SER A 66 -17.02 19.95 -12.17
N GLY A 67 -17.37 21.01 -12.93
CA GLY A 67 -16.57 21.52 -14.03
C GLY A 67 -15.20 22.04 -13.57
N LEU A 68 -15.17 22.91 -12.55
CA LEU A 68 -13.95 23.44 -11.94
C LEU A 68 -13.04 22.33 -11.41
N TRP A 69 -13.61 21.31 -10.77
CA TRP A 69 -12.87 20.14 -10.32
C TRP A 69 -12.24 19.36 -11.47
N THR A 70 -12.99 19.16 -12.56
CA THR A 70 -12.48 18.49 -13.76
C THR A 70 -11.29 19.26 -14.33
N MET A 71 -11.37 20.59 -14.41
CA MET A 71 -10.26 21.43 -14.85
C MET A 71 -9.04 21.31 -13.93
N ALA A 72 -9.25 21.39 -12.61
CA ALA A 72 -8.18 21.26 -11.62
C ALA A 72 -7.47 19.90 -11.72
N MET A 73 -8.17 18.85 -12.15
CA MET A 73 -7.57 17.51 -12.35
C MET A 73 -6.89 17.35 -13.70
N SER A 74 -7.44 17.93 -14.77
CA SER A 74 -6.85 17.88 -16.10
C SER A 74 -5.62 18.79 -16.24
N GLN A 75 -5.63 19.95 -15.58
CA GLN A 75 -4.58 20.96 -15.68
C GLN A 75 -4.22 21.53 -14.29
N PRO A 76 -3.67 20.71 -13.37
CA PRO A 76 -3.38 21.12 -11.99
C PRO A 76 -2.31 22.22 -11.87
N ASN A 77 -1.53 22.45 -12.93
CA ASN A 77 -0.48 23.48 -12.98
C ASN A 77 -0.94 24.77 -13.68
N ASP A 78 -2.18 24.83 -14.19
CA ASP A 78 -2.72 26.05 -14.78
C ASP A 78 -2.92 27.11 -13.68
N LYS A 79 -2.40 28.30 -13.96
CA LYS A 79 -2.38 29.44 -13.05
C LYS A 79 -3.64 30.30 -13.14
N GLU A 80 -4.45 30.18 -14.19
CA GLU A 80 -5.59 31.08 -14.42
C GLU A 80 -6.52 31.11 -13.20
N LEU A 81 -7.13 29.98 -12.83
CA LEU A 81 -8.06 29.90 -11.70
C LEU A 81 -7.38 30.20 -10.33
N PRO A 82 -6.20 29.61 -10.00
CA PRO A 82 -5.45 30.01 -8.80
C PRO A 82 -5.17 31.51 -8.72
N SER A 83 -4.83 32.16 -9.83
CA SER A 83 -4.54 33.60 -9.86
C SER A 83 -5.77 34.47 -9.60
N LEU A 84 -6.97 33.98 -9.93
CA LEU A 84 -8.24 34.74 -9.93
C LEU A 84 -9.10 34.54 -8.68
N GLY A 85 -8.59 33.87 -7.64
CA GLY A 85 -9.24 33.79 -6.33
C GLY A 85 -10.06 32.52 -6.08
N ILE A 86 -9.71 31.42 -6.75
CA ILE A 86 -10.40 30.14 -6.56
C ILE A 86 -10.31 29.64 -5.12
N PHE A 87 -9.19 29.86 -4.42
CA PHE A 87 -8.97 29.34 -3.07
C PHE A 87 -9.84 30.06 -2.03
N GLU A 88 -9.97 31.38 -2.12
CA GLU A 88 -10.86 32.19 -1.27
C GLU A 88 -12.32 31.77 -1.48
N CYS A 89 -12.71 31.54 -2.73
CA CYS A 89 -14.04 31.04 -3.08
C CYS A 89 -14.29 29.66 -2.46
N MET A 90 -13.38 28.70 -2.66
CA MET A 90 -13.52 27.35 -2.10
C MET A 90 -13.54 27.34 -0.57
N ALA A 91 -12.68 28.14 0.08
CA ALA A 91 -12.68 28.32 1.54
C ALA A 91 -14.05 28.83 2.04
N SER A 92 -14.60 29.83 1.36
CA SER A 92 -15.91 30.41 1.70
C SER A 92 -17.05 29.41 1.53
N LEU A 93 -17.05 28.63 0.46
CA LEU A 93 -18.06 27.59 0.21
C LEU A 93 -18.00 26.46 1.24
N ILE A 94 -16.81 25.99 1.61
CA ILE A 94 -16.65 24.98 2.67
C ILE A 94 -17.18 25.54 3.99
N ASN A 95 -16.78 26.76 4.36
CA ASN A 95 -17.23 27.40 5.60
C ASN A 95 -18.75 27.58 5.64
N LYS A 96 -19.37 27.99 4.53
CA LYS A 96 -20.82 28.11 4.41
C LYS A 96 -21.49 26.75 4.62
N GLY A 97 -20.95 25.69 4.01
CA GLY A 97 -21.41 24.32 4.19
C GLY A 97 -21.35 23.85 5.63
N THR A 98 -20.21 24.00 6.29
CA THR A 98 -20.02 23.51 7.66
C THR A 98 -20.78 24.33 8.70
N THR A 99 -21.10 25.59 8.41
CA THR A 99 -21.80 26.49 9.35
C THR A 99 -23.32 26.40 9.22
N TYR A 100 -23.86 26.37 8.00
CA TYR A 100 -25.30 26.51 7.76
C TYR A 100 -25.92 25.19 7.27
N LYS A 101 -26.40 24.37 8.21
CA LYS A 101 -27.09 23.10 7.89
C LYS A 101 -28.31 23.29 6.97
N SER A 102 -29.06 24.38 7.16
CA SER A 102 -30.20 24.73 6.30
C SER A 102 -29.78 24.91 4.84
N TRP A 103 -28.60 25.50 4.60
CA TRP A 103 -28.08 25.73 3.26
C TRP A 103 -27.65 24.41 2.58
N ILE A 104 -27.02 23.49 3.30
CA ILE A 104 -26.67 22.15 2.77
C ILE A 104 -27.91 21.35 2.37
N ASN A 105 -29.01 21.48 3.11
CA ASN A 105 -30.25 20.76 2.86
C ASN A 105 -31.06 21.33 1.68
N GLN A 106 -30.65 22.46 1.10
CA GLN A 106 -31.28 23.04 -0.07
C GLN A 106 -30.67 22.47 -1.35
N ASN A 107 -31.53 22.12 -2.31
CA ASN A 107 -31.13 21.73 -3.66
C ASN A 107 -30.07 20.61 -3.67
N GLN A 108 -28.94 20.84 -4.34
CA GLN A 108 -27.79 19.95 -4.37
C GLN A 108 -26.60 20.51 -3.56
N ASN A 109 -26.83 21.43 -2.62
CA ASN A 109 -25.72 22.10 -1.92
C ASN A 109 -24.87 21.14 -1.07
N ILE A 110 -25.40 19.98 -0.70
CA ILE A 110 -24.68 18.91 0.00
C ILE A 110 -23.40 18.44 -0.69
N TYR A 111 -23.32 18.56 -2.03
CA TYR A 111 -22.12 18.19 -2.79
C TYR A 111 -21.02 19.25 -2.77
N ILE A 112 -21.35 20.50 -2.42
CA ILE A 112 -20.47 21.65 -2.61
C ILE A 112 -19.19 21.55 -1.77
N PRO A 113 -19.26 21.26 -0.44
CA PRO A 113 -18.04 21.17 0.38
C PRO A 113 -17.08 20.08 -0.10
N TYR A 114 -17.61 18.97 -0.61
CA TYR A 114 -16.82 17.89 -1.21
C TYR A 114 -16.02 18.39 -2.43
N TYR A 115 -16.69 19.00 -3.41
CA TYR A 115 -16.00 19.50 -4.61
C TYR A 115 -15.02 20.62 -4.26
N ALA A 116 -15.40 21.54 -3.37
CA ALA A 116 -14.56 22.65 -2.98
C ALA A 116 -13.25 22.19 -2.33
N ALA A 117 -13.31 21.27 -1.36
CA ALA A 117 -12.11 20.69 -0.75
C ALA A 117 -11.27 19.89 -1.76
N HIS A 118 -11.93 19.18 -2.69
CA HIS A 118 -11.22 18.43 -3.73
C HIS A 118 -10.48 19.35 -4.70
N ILE A 119 -11.06 20.49 -5.09
CA ILE A 119 -10.41 21.50 -5.94
C ILE A 119 -9.16 22.06 -5.27
N VAL A 120 -9.25 22.42 -3.97
CA VAL A 120 -8.09 22.89 -3.20
C VAL A 120 -6.98 21.84 -3.21
N GLY A 121 -7.29 20.59 -2.88
CA GLY A 121 -6.29 19.51 -2.92
C GLY A 121 -5.71 19.27 -4.31
N SER A 122 -6.52 19.38 -5.36
CA SER A 122 -6.07 19.17 -6.75
C SER A 122 -5.02 20.18 -7.21
N TYR A 123 -5.23 21.47 -6.99
CA TYR A 123 -4.25 22.51 -7.36
C TYR A 123 -3.00 22.48 -6.49
N THR A 124 -3.14 22.13 -5.21
CA THR A 124 -2.02 22.17 -4.26
C THR A 124 -1.14 20.91 -4.29
N MET A 125 -1.50 19.88 -5.06
CA MET A 125 -0.80 18.58 -5.05
C MET A 125 0.66 18.64 -5.54
N ASN A 126 0.94 19.46 -6.56
CA ASN A 126 2.23 19.44 -7.28
C ASN A 126 2.91 20.80 -7.36
N ASN A 127 2.31 21.85 -6.79
CA ASN A 127 2.80 23.22 -6.93
C ASN A 127 2.82 23.94 -5.58
N VAL A 128 4.03 24.16 -5.07
CA VAL A 128 4.24 24.84 -3.78
C VAL A 128 3.72 26.28 -3.78
N GLU A 129 3.77 27.00 -4.90
CA GLU A 129 3.27 28.38 -4.98
C GLU A 129 1.74 28.42 -4.88
N PHE A 130 1.06 27.39 -5.39
CA PHE A 130 -0.39 27.24 -5.20
C PHE A 130 -0.73 26.83 -3.77
N ALA A 131 0.10 26.00 -3.14
CA ALA A 131 -0.06 25.66 -1.72
C ALA A 131 0.07 26.89 -0.82
N ILE A 132 1.09 27.74 -1.04
CA ILE A 132 1.27 29.01 -0.33
C ILE A 132 0.04 29.89 -0.51
N LYS A 133 -0.37 30.10 -1.77
CA LYS A 133 -1.55 30.92 -2.06
C LYS A 133 -2.81 30.39 -1.38
N ALA A 134 -3.03 29.07 -1.40
CA ALA A 134 -4.18 28.47 -0.73
C ALA A 134 -4.18 28.74 0.79
N VAL A 135 -3.02 28.61 1.44
CA VAL A 135 -2.85 28.92 2.87
C VAL A 135 -3.14 30.40 3.15
N ASP A 136 -2.58 31.30 2.34
CA ASP A 136 -2.81 32.75 2.44
C ASP A 136 -4.29 33.12 2.25
N SER A 137 -5.00 32.39 1.37
CA SER A 137 -6.45 32.50 1.16
C SER A 137 -7.30 31.92 2.29
N GLY A 138 -6.68 31.37 3.35
CA GLY A 138 -7.39 30.92 4.56
C GLY A 138 -8.05 29.55 4.47
N VAL A 139 -7.62 28.66 3.57
CA VAL A 139 -8.28 27.35 3.38
C VAL A 139 -8.17 26.39 4.57
N LEU A 140 -7.20 26.57 5.46
CA LEU A 140 -6.89 25.60 6.53
C LEU A 140 -8.05 25.44 7.52
N LYS A 141 -8.64 26.53 8.02
CA LYS A 141 -9.74 26.45 9.00
C LYS A 141 -10.96 25.73 8.43
N PRO A 142 -11.50 26.07 7.24
CA PRO A 142 -12.61 25.32 6.64
C PRO A 142 -12.28 23.83 6.39
N LEU A 143 -11.06 23.51 5.93
CA LEU A 143 -10.65 22.12 5.75
C LEU A 143 -10.58 21.35 7.09
N LEU A 144 -10.17 22.00 8.18
CA LEU A 144 -10.19 21.41 9.51
C LEU A 144 -11.61 21.12 10.01
N GLU A 145 -12.59 21.97 9.72
CA GLU A 145 -14.00 21.68 10.04
C GLU A 145 -14.50 20.40 9.37
N LEU A 146 -14.12 20.18 8.11
CA LEU A 146 -14.43 18.93 7.41
C LEU A 146 -13.67 17.75 8.06
N LEU A 147 -12.38 17.92 8.38
CA LEU A 147 -11.57 16.87 9.01
C LEU A 147 -12.12 16.44 10.37
N ARG A 148 -12.67 17.37 11.16
CA ARG A 148 -13.35 17.10 12.45
C ARG A 148 -14.57 16.18 12.32
N GLY A 149 -15.12 16.05 11.11
CA GLY A 149 -16.34 15.28 10.87
C GLY A 149 -17.61 16.10 11.06
N ASN A 150 -17.57 17.42 10.77
CA ASN A 150 -18.80 18.24 10.74
C ASN A 150 -19.72 17.85 9.57
N MET A 151 -19.21 17.05 8.62
CA MET A 151 -19.96 16.38 7.57
C MET A 151 -19.70 14.87 7.63
N THR A 152 -19.57 14.17 6.50
CA THR A 152 -19.40 12.71 6.47
C THR A 152 -17.96 12.31 6.16
N TRP A 153 -17.71 11.00 6.21
CA TRP A 153 -16.43 10.41 5.82
C TRP A 153 -16.01 10.76 4.37
N VAL A 154 -16.97 11.07 3.49
CA VAL A 154 -16.71 11.49 2.11
C VAL A 154 -15.95 12.83 2.08
N GLU A 155 -16.39 13.80 2.88
CA GLU A 155 -15.73 15.10 2.99
C GLU A 155 -14.43 15.00 3.78
N GLN A 156 -14.37 14.17 4.83
CA GLN A 156 -13.12 13.91 5.55
C GLN A 156 -12.01 13.39 4.62
N ARG A 157 -12.35 12.53 3.64
CA ARG A 157 -11.40 12.00 2.65
C ARG A 157 -10.72 13.10 1.83
N VAL A 158 -11.49 14.04 1.31
CA VAL A 158 -10.95 15.13 0.49
C VAL A 158 -10.24 16.19 1.34
N ALA A 159 -10.73 16.42 2.57
CA ALA A 159 -10.10 17.33 3.51
C ALA A 159 -8.72 16.84 3.97
N VAL A 160 -8.61 15.57 4.40
CA VAL A 160 -7.32 15.00 4.83
C VAL A 160 -6.30 14.98 3.69
N ARG A 161 -6.74 14.71 2.44
CA ARG A 161 -5.90 14.79 1.25
C ARG A 161 -5.39 16.20 1.02
N ALA A 162 -6.27 17.20 1.03
CA ALA A 162 -5.91 18.60 0.81
C ALA A 162 -4.92 19.10 1.89
N ILE A 163 -5.20 18.82 3.17
CA ILE A 163 -4.30 19.16 4.28
C ILE A 163 -2.96 18.42 4.14
N GLY A 164 -2.97 17.16 3.72
CA GLY A 164 -1.76 16.39 3.42
C GLY A 164 -0.85 17.08 2.39
N HIS A 165 -1.42 17.55 1.28
CA HIS A 165 -0.65 18.30 0.27
C HIS A 165 -0.07 19.61 0.84
N LEU A 166 -0.86 20.36 1.62
CA LEU A 166 -0.38 21.57 2.29
C LEU A 166 0.71 21.27 3.33
N ALA A 167 0.63 20.14 4.03
CA ALA A 167 1.63 19.72 5.01
C ALA A 167 2.92 19.19 4.37
N SER A 168 2.85 18.74 3.11
CA SER A 168 4.00 18.13 2.43
C SER A 168 5.13 19.11 2.14
N TYR A 169 4.81 20.40 1.91
CA TYR A 169 5.81 21.43 1.62
C TYR A 169 6.35 22.14 2.86
N ASP A 170 7.65 22.37 2.92
CA ASP A 170 8.29 23.11 4.03
C ASP A 170 7.78 24.54 4.15
N LYS A 171 7.48 25.19 3.03
CA LYS A 171 7.02 26.59 3.00
C LYS A 171 5.66 26.78 3.68
N THR A 172 4.73 25.84 3.54
CA THR A 172 3.37 25.90 4.09
C THR A 172 3.19 25.10 5.38
N PHE A 173 4.15 24.25 5.73
CA PHE A 173 4.04 23.42 6.92
C PHE A 173 3.97 24.23 8.21
N LYS A 174 4.59 25.42 8.26
CA LYS A 174 4.55 26.28 9.46
C LYS A 174 3.11 26.67 9.83
N ASP A 175 2.29 27.01 8.83
CA ASP A 175 0.88 27.36 9.02
C ASP A 175 0.02 26.15 9.40
N VAL A 176 0.31 24.99 8.81
CA VAL A 176 -0.34 23.73 9.18
C VAL A 176 0.01 23.33 10.62
N ALA A 177 1.28 23.53 11.01
CA ALA A 177 1.80 23.14 12.32
C ALA A 177 1.21 23.95 13.49
N ILE A 178 0.56 25.09 13.22
CA ILE A 178 -0.24 25.83 14.22
C ILE A 178 -1.31 24.91 14.84
N TYR A 179 -1.84 23.96 14.06
CA TYR A 179 -2.88 23.02 14.47
C TYR A 179 -2.35 21.60 14.71
N GLU A 180 -1.04 21.42 14.92
CA GLU A 180 -0.39 20.10 14.88
C GLU A 180 -1.01 19.04 15.80
N LYS A 181 -1.32 19.39 17.06
CA LYS A 181 -1.85 18.44 18.04
C LYS A 181 -3.24 17.96 17.65
N GLU A 182 -4.04 18.87 17.10
CA GLU A 182 -5.39 18.58 16.65
C GLU A 182 -5.37 17.72 15.37
N ILE A 183 -4.59 18.16 14.37
CA ILE A 183 -4.46 17.44 13.09
C ILE A 183 -3.98 16.02 13.31
N VAL A 184 -2.91 15.83 14.10
CA VAL A 184 -2.34 14.51 14.36
C VAL A 184 -3.35 13.60 15.04
N LYS A 185 -4.09 14.08 16.04
CA LYS A 185 -5.15 13.29 16.70
C LYS A 185 -6.29 12.91 15.76
N LEU A 186 -6.74 13.85 14.93
CA LEU A 186 -7.79 13.59 13.94
C LEU A 186 -7.33 12.59 12.88
N ALA A 187 -6.11 12.74 12.37
CA ALA A 187 -5.53 11.83 11.38
C ALA A 187 -5.28 10.43 11.93
N MET A 188 -4.78 10.29 13.16
CA MET A 188 -4.66 8.99 13.85
C MET A 188 -6.03 8.33 14.02
N LYS A 189 -7.03 9.07 14.50
CA LYS A 189 -8.40 8.58 14.65
C LYS A 189 -8.96 8.10 13.31
N LEU A 190 -8.84 8.92 12.26
CA LEU A 190 -9.30 8.57 10.92
C LEU A 190 -8.61 7.32 10.38
N ALA A 191 -7.27 7.23 10.48
CA ALA A 191 -6.53 6.06 10.03
C ALA A 191 -6.99 4.77 10.72
N SER A 192 -7.29 4.84 12.02
CA SER A 192 -7.77 3.68 12.79
C SER A 192 -9.25 3.34 12.59
N THR A 193 -10.13 4.31 12.32
CA THR A 193 -11.59 4.09 12.33
C THR A 193 -12.26 4.16 10.97
N CYS A 194 -11.64 4.73 9.94
CA CYS A 194 -12.33 5.04 8.68
C CYS A 194 -12.93 3.81 7.99
N VAL A 195 -12.23 2.68 8.01
CA VAL A 195 -12.72 1.43 7.42
C VAL A 195 -13.99 0.94 8.13
N GLU A 196 -14.04 1.05 9.45
CA GLU A 196 -15.21 0.67 10.24
C GLU A 196 -16.39 1.63 10.01
N VAL A 197 -16.11 2.93 9.94
CA VAL A 197 -17.11 3.97 9.66
C VAL A 197 -17.76 3.75 8.29
N VAL A 198 -16.95 3.62 7.22
CA VAL A 198 -17.46 3.40 5.86
C VAL A 198 -18.27 2.10 5.77
N TYR A 199 -17.86 1.05 6.49
CA TYR A 199 -18.64 -0.17 6.56
C TYR A 199 -19.99 0.06 7.22
N LYS A 200 -20.01 0.62 8.44
CA LYS A 200 -21.24 0.80 9.22
C LYS A 200 -22.22 1.75 8.55
N GLU A 201 -21.72 2.85 7.98
CA GLU A 201 -22.55 3.91 7.41
C GLU A 201 -22.96 3.67 5.96
N PHE A 202 -22.28 2.77 5.24
CA PHE A 202 -22.55 2.56 3.81
C PHE A 202 -22.57 1.08 3.40
N VAL A 203 -21.45 0.37 3.46
CA VAL A 203 -21.33 -0.98 2.86
C VAL A 203 -22.18 -2.02 3.57
N GLY A 204 -22.26 -1.96 4.91
CA GLY A 204 -23.03 -2.85 5.77
C GLY A 204 -24.51 -2.48 5.93
N VAL A 205 -24.96 -1.36 5.34
CA VAL A 205 -26.36 -0.93 5.37
C VAL A 205 -27.19 -1.86 4.47
N LYS A 206 -28.10 -2.64 5.08
CA LYS A 206 -28.93 -3.63 4.38
C LYS A 206 -30.05 -2.99 3.56
N ASP A 207 -30.71 -1.96 4.10
CA ASP A 207 -31.73 -1.22 3.36
C ASP A 207 -31.06 -0.15 2.49
N LEU A 208 -31.06 -0.38 1.18
CA LEU A 208 -30.42 0.51 0.22
C LEU A 208 -31.05 1.91 0.21
N ASN A 209 -32.30 2.06 0.64
CA ASN A 209 -32.95 3.38 0.76
C ASN A 209 -32.38 4.21 1.91
N MET A 210 -31.71 3.57 2.87
CA MET A 210 -31.04 4.27 3.98
C MET A 210 -29.63 4.76 3.59
N ARG A 211 -29.08 4.35 2.44
CA ARG A 211 -27.82 4.92 1.95
C ARG A 211 -28.05 6.35 1.50
N LEU A 212 -27.17 7.25 1.91
CA LEU A 212 -27.24 8.64 1.49
C LEU A 212 -27.04 8.71 -0.03
N LYS A 213 -28.09 9.16 -0.74
CA LYS A 213 -28.11 9.21 -2.21
C LYS A 213 -26.89 9.94 -2.79
N TYR A 214 -26.47 11.04 -2.15
CA TYR A 214 -25.33 11.81 -2.61
C TYR A 214 -23.99 11.07 -2.49
N HIS A 215 -23.86 10.11 -1.55
CA HIS A 215 -22.71 9.20 -1.51
C HIS A 215 -22.72 8.27 -2.72
N CYS A 216 -23.86 7.65 -3.03
CA CYS A 216 -24.01 6.78 -4.20
C CYS A 216 -23.67 7.54 -5.50
N ASP A 217 -24.23 8.75 -5.65
CA ASP A 217 -24.03 9.61 -6.81
C ASP A 217 -22.55 10.01 -6.95
N LEU A 218 -21.86 10.37 -5.86
CA LEU A 218 -20.43 10.69 -5.89
C LEU A 218 -19.53 9.48 -6.22
N LEU A 219 -19.87 8.30 -5.70
CA LEU A 219 -19.09 7.07 -5.90
C LEU A 219 -19.17 6.54 -7.34
N THR A 220 -20.35 6.65 -7.95
CA THR A 220 -20.67 6.00 -9.23
C THR A 220 -20.91 6.99 -10.37
N ARG A 221 -20.95 8.30 -10.09
CA ARG A 221 -21.43 9.34 -11.02
C ARG A 221 -22.86 9.07 -11.52
N GLY A 222 -23.68 8.44 -10.68
CA GLY A 222 -25.05 8.05 -11.01
C GLY A 222 -25.17 6.85 -11.97
N VAL A 223 -24.05 6.20 -12.31
CA VAL A 223 -24.02 5.05 -13.23
C VAL A 223 -23.41 3.86 -12.49
N GLY A 224 -24.26 2.99 -11.94
CA GLY A 224 -23.81 1.81 -11.23
C GLY A 224 -24.93 1.04 -10.57
N GLY A 225 -24.58 -0.12 -10.02
CA GLY A 225 -25.42 -0.89 -9.10
C GLY A 225 -24.67 -1.20 -7.82
N LEU A 226 -25.31 -1.93 -6.90
CA LEU A 226 -24.81 -2.25 -5.56
C LEU A 226 -23.35 -2.73 -5.53
N GLU A 227 -22.95 -3.59 -6.47
CA GLU A 227 -21.59 -4.11 -6.54
C GLU A 227 -20.55 -3.01 -6.82
N MET A 228 -20.86 -2.10 -7.75
CA MET A 228 -19.97 -0.99 -8.09
C MET A 228 -19.88 0.01 -6.93
N GLU A 229 -21.00 0.33 -6.29
CA GLU A 229 -21.04 1.19 -5.10
C GLU A 229 -20.16 0.63 -3.98
N ASN A 230 -20.34 -0.65 -3.65
CA ASN A 230 -19.57 -1.30 -2.59
C ASN A 230 -18.07 -1.35 -2.91
N ARG A 231 -17.71 -1.62 -4.17
CA ARG A 231 -16.32 -1.60 -4.61
C ARG A 231 -15.72 -0.20 -4.51
N LYS A 232 -16.45 0.84 -4.94
CA LYS A 232 -15.98 2.24 -4.85
C LYS A 232 -15.86 2.70 -3.40
N ALA A 233 -16.77 2.28 -2.53
CA ALA A 233 -16.68 2.55 -1.10
C ALA A 233 -15.45 1.87 -0.47
N GLU A 234 -15.13 0.63 -0.87
CA GLU A 234 -13.89 -0.06 -0.48
C GLU A 234 -12.64 0.71 -0.92
N GLU A 235 -12.60 1.16 -2.19
CA GLU A 235 -11.53 1.99 -2.72
C GLU A 235 -11.37 3.30 -1.93
N TRP A 236 -12.48 4.00 -1.65
CA TRP A 236 -12.45 5.27 -0.91
C TRP A 236 -12.09 5.12 0.57
N ALA A 237 -12.49 4.03 1.22
CA ALA A 237 -12.07 3.72 2.59
C ALA A 237 -10.55 3.50 2.67
N SER A 238 -9.99 2.75 1.71
CA SER A 238 -8.54 2.56 1.59
C SER A 238 -7.81 3.88 1.35
N GLN A 239 -8.32 4.71 0.43
CA GLN A 239 -7.76 6.04 0.16
C GLN A 239 -7.80 6.94 1.41
N LEU A 240 -8.91 6.97 2.15
CA LEU A 240 -9.05 7.76 3.37
C LEU A 240 -8.01 7.33 4.43
N GLN A 241 -7.81 6.02 4.62
CA GLN A 241 -6.75 5.52 5.51
C GLN A 241 -5.37 5.97 5.03
N CYS A 242 -5.06 5.80 3.73
CA CYS A 242 -3.77 6.14 3.17
C CYS A 242 -3.45 7.64 3.24
N TRP A 243 -4.42 8.52 2.95
CA TRP A 243 -4.22 9.97 3.07
C TRP A 243 -4.06 10.40 4.53
N SER A 244 -4.71 9.71 5.46
CA SER A 244 -4.50 9.94 6.90
C SER A 244 -3.07 9.56 7.32
N LEU A 245 -2.57 8.42 6.84
CA LEU A 245 -1.18 8.00 7.06
C LEU A 245 -0.17 8.93 6.38
N HIS A 246 -0.45 9.41 5.17
CA HIS A 246 0.36 10.41 4.47
C HIS A 246 0.49 11.69 5.30
N LEU A 247 -0.63 12.20 5.82
CA LEU A 247 -0.62 13.40 6.65
C LEU A 247 0.22 13.20 7.92
N LEU A 248 0.05 12.08 8.62
CA LEU A 248 0.90 11.73 9.77
C LEU A 248 2.38 11.63 9.39
N ASN A 249 2.68 11.09 8.22
CA ASN A 249 4.02 10.99 7.69
C ASN A 249 4.66 12.37 7.45
N CYS A 250 3.90 13.37 6.99
CA CYS A 250 4.40 14.74 6.86
C CYS A 250 4.86 15.32 8.21
N PHE A 251 4.17 15.00 9.31
CA PHE A 251 4.59 15.41 10.67
C PHE A 251 5.79 14.59 11.16
N ALA A 252 5.79 13.28 10.94
CA ALA A 252 6.85 12.38 11.38
C ALA A 252 8.21 12.70 10.73
N ILE A 253 8.24 12.96 9.42
CA ILE A 253 9.47 13.35 8.69
C ILE A 253 10.07 14.64 9.27
N LYS A 254 9.22 15.55 9.76
CA LYS A 254 9.63 16.83 10.35
C LYS A 254 9.83 16.74 11.86
N GLU A 255 9.84 15.52 12.42
CA GLU A 255 10.03 15.21 13.83
C GLU A 255 9.01 15.89 14.76
N ARG A 256 7.79 16.12 14.26
CA ARG A 256 6.70 16.76 15.02
C ARG A 256 5.74 15.73 15.58
N CYS A 257 5.23 15.99 16.79
CA CYS A 257 4.22 15.18 17.46
C CYS A 257 4.57 13.68 17.58
N LEU A 258 5.86 13.31 17.58
CA LEU A 258 6.29 11.91 17.65
C LEU A 258 5.76 11.21 18.90
N ASN A 259 5.64 11.92 20.01
CA ASN A 259 5.06 11.40 21.25
C ASN A 259 3.59 10.95 21.11
N LEU A 260 2.82 11.59 20.23
CA LEU A 260 1.44 11.20 19.92
C LEU A 260 1.40 10.07 18.89
N ILE A 261 2.15 10.22 17.78
CA ILE A 261 2.18 9.23 16.70
C ILE A 261 2.71 7.88 17.20
N CYS A 262 3.62 7.89 18.17
CA CYS A 262 4.22 6.69 18.76
C CYS A 262 3.44 6.13 19.96
N GLU A 263 2.20 6.56 20.20
CA GLU A 263 1.34 5.93 21.20
C GLU A 263 1.20 4.42 20.92
N GLN A 264 1.42 3.59 21.95
CA GLN A 264 1.56 2.13 21.78
C GLN A 264 0.33 1.46 21.14
N LYS A 265 -0.87 1.92 21.50
CA LYS A 265 -2.12 1.44 20.91
C LYS A 265 -2.17 1.74 19.41
N PHE A 266 -1.82 2.95 19.01
CA PHE A 266 -1.82 3.34 17.61
C PHE A 266 -0.72 2.63 16.82
N LEU A 267 0.48 2.45 17.38
CA LEU A 267 1.57 1.70 16.72
C LEU A 267 1.15 0.25 16.42
N LYS A 268 0.43 -0.39 17.33
CA LYS A 268 -0.13 -1.73 17.10
C LYS A 268 -1.08 -1.72 15.89
N ASP A 269 -2.10 -0.86 15.93
CA ASP A 269 -3.06 -0.72 14.82
C ASP A 269 -2.33 -0.41 13.49
N LEU A 270 -1.39 0.52 13.52
CA LEU A 270 -0.58 0.95 12.39
C LEU A 270 0.16 -0.22 11.75
N SER A 271 0.75 -1.12 12.54
CA SER A 271 1.46 -2.30 12.01
C SER A 271 0.55 -3.29 11.28
N GLU A 272 -0.77 -3.21 11.50
CA GLU A 272 -1.78 -4.03 10.85
C GLU A 272 -2.44 -3.33 9.64
N MET A 273 -2.24 -2.02 9.47
CA MET A 273 -2.81 -1.25 8.35
C MET A 273 -2.11 -1.62 7.03
N TRP A 274 -2.79 -2.42 6.22
CA TRP A 274 -2.32 -2.87 4.91
C TRP A 274 -3.16 -2.20 3.83
N GLY A 275 -2.49 -1.51 2.89
CA GLY A 275 -3.14 -0.82 1.76
C GLY A 275 -3.87 -1.77 0.80
N GLY A 276 -3.65 -3.08 0.94
CA GLY A 276 -4.30 -4.13 0.17
C GLY A 276 -3.92 -4.13 -1.31
N LEU A 277 -4.66 -4.90 -2.10
CA LEU A 277 -4.52 -4.93 -3.56
C LEU A 277 -5.20 -3.74 -4.25
N THR A 278 -6.05 -2.99 -3.53
CA THR A 278 -6.79 -1.84 -4.06
C THR A 278 -5.94 -0.58 -4.13
N ASN A 279 -4.82 -0.53 -3.41
CA ASN A 279 -3.87 0.58 -3.43
C ASN A 279 -2.43 0.08 -3.34
N ASP A 280 -1.97 -0.58 -4.41
CA ASP A 280 -0.65 -1.21 -4.53
C ASP A 280 0.53 -0.23 -4.46
N THR A 281 0.28 1.07 -4.64
CA THR A 281 1.29 2.14 -4.52
C THR A 281 1.51 2.63 -3.08
N SER A 282 0.67 2.21 -2.12
CA SER A 282 0.77 2.64 -0.74
C SER A 282 1.50 1.60 0.12
N PRO A 283 2.57 1.98 0.83
CA PRO A 283 3.19 1.11 1.83
C PRO A 283 2.34 0.97 3.11
N GLY A 284 1.14 1.55 3.17
CA GLY A 284 0.25 1.48 4.32
C GLY A 284 0.97 1.91 5.61
N GLY A 285 0.73 1.18 6.69
CA GLY A 285 1.30 1.52 7.98
C GLY A 285 2.80 1.28 8.09
N VAL A 286 3.38 0.31 7.36
CA VAL A 286 4.83 0.07 7.43
C VAL A 286 5.64 1.26 6.90
N GLY A 287 5.09 2.00 5.95
CA GLY A 287 5.73 3.22 5.46
C GLY A 287 5.95 4.26 6.56
N LEU A 288 4.93 4.52 7.39
CA LEU A 288 5.05 5.42 8.53
C LEU A 288 5.97 4.84 9.62
N ILE A 289 5.87 3.54 9.92
CA ILE A 289 6.77 2.87 10.87
C ILE A 289 8.24 3.03 10.46
N ARG A 290 8.53 2.89 9.16
CA ARG A 290 9.88 3.06 8.62
C ARG A 290 10.39 4.49 8.81
N VAL A 291 9.55 5.50 8.59
CA VAL A 291 9.92 6.90 8.85
C VAL A 291 10.22 7.12 10.33
N LEU A 292 9.39 6.59 11.22
CA LEU A 292 9.62 6.66 12.67
C LEU A 292 10.93 5.98 13.08
N CYS A 293 11.33 4.89 12.43
CA CYS A 293 12.61 4.22 12.68
C CYS A 293 13.85 5.06 12.32
N TYR A 294 13.74 6.09 11.47
CA TYR A 294 14.88 7.00 11.22
C TYR A 294 15.17 7.90 12.42
N ASN A 295 14.15 8.19 13.24
CA ASN A 295 14.30 8.96 14.47
C ASN A 295 14.61 8.06 15.68
N LYS A 296 15.49 8.52 16.57
CA LYS A 296 15.92 7.76 17.76
C LYS A 296 14.77 7.48 18.74
N ASP A 297 13.92 8.47 18.99
CA ASP A 297 12.78 8.29 19.89
C ASP A 297 11.74 7.37 19.24
N GLY A 298 11.50 7.51 17.94
CA GLY A 298 10.62 6.61 17.18
C GLY A 298 11.06 5.15 17.29
N ARG A 299 12.35 4.85 17.11
CA ARG A 299 12.91 3.51 17.37
C ARG A 299 12.65 3.03 18.79
N ARG A 300 12.85 3.89 19.80
CA ARG A 300 12.59 3.53 21.20
C ARG A 300 11.16 3.05 21.39
N TYR A 301 10.17 3.80 20.89
CA TYR A 301 8.76 3.43 21.02
C TYR A 301 8.40 2.17 20.24
N ILE A 302 8.92 2.00 19.03
CA ILE A 302 8.68 0.80 18.20
C ILE A 302 9.26 -0.44 18.88
N ALA A 303 10.46 -0.34 19.46
CA ALA A 303 11.11 -1.46 20.14
C ALA A 303 10.37 -1.95 21.40
N GLU A 304 9.50 -1.13 22.01
CA GLU A 304 8.66 -1.57 23.13
C GLU A 304 7.48 -2.45 22.68
N SER A 305 7.05 -2.35 21.42
CA SER A 305 5.86 -3.05 20.93
C SER A 305 6.21 -4.38 20.27
N LYS A 306 6.08 -5.48 21.03
CA LYS A 306 6.30 -6.84 20.49
C LYS A 306 5.41 -7.16 19.28
N ASP A 307 4.18 -6.64 19.25
CA ASP A 307 3.24 -6.84 18.13
C ASP A 307 3.79 -6.21 16.85
N VAL A 308 4.31 -4.99 16.93
CA VAL A 308 4.93 -4.31 15.78
C VAL A 308 6.15 -5.08 15.29
N ILE A 309 7.03 -5.52 16.19
CA ILE A 309 8.21 -6.30 15.81
C ILE A 309 7.81 -7.61 15.13
N LYS A 310 6.79 -8.32 15.64
CA LYS A 310 6.27 -9.55 15.03
C LYS A 310 5.71 -9.31 13.62
N ASN A 311 4.97 -8.22 13.42
CA ASN A 311 4.44 -7.85 12.10
C ASN A 311 5.56 -7.47 11.12
N LEU A 312 6.59 -6.76 11.58
CA LEU A 312 7.80 -6.50 10.78
C LEU A 312 8.54 -7.79 10.42
N CYS A 313 8.62 -8.76 11.34
CA CYS A 313 9.20 -10.09 11.07
C CYS A 313 8.41 -10.86 10.00
N ASN A 314 7.08 -10.83 10.07
CA ASN A 314 6.23 -11.47 9.05
C ASN A 314 6.39 -10.80 7.69
N LEU A 315 6.35 -9.47 7.63
CA LEU A 315 6.57 -8.71 6.40
C LEU A 315 7.95 -8.96 5.80
N SER A 316 9.01 -9.02 6.62
CA SER A 316 10.37 -9.27 6.14
C SER A 316 10.52 -10.62 5.42
N ARG A 317 9.67 -11.60 5.74
CA ARG A 317 9.66 -12.95 5.16
C ARG A 317 8.52 -13.16 4.14
N SER A 318 7.74 -12.14 3.81
CA SER A 318 6.63 -12.27 2.86
C SER A 318 7.11 -12.05 1.41
N SER A 319 6.20 -12.22 0.44
CA SER A 319 6.38 -11.79 -0.95
C SER A 319 5.72 -10.44 -1.26
N ASP A 320 5.46 -9.63 -0.23
CA ASP A 320 4.90 -8.29 -0.41
C ASP A 320 5.95 -7.37 -1.06
N ASP A 321 5.50 -6.41 -1.89
CA ASP A 321 6.39 -5.45 -2.55
C ASP A 321 7.14 -4.58 -1.51
N TRP A 322 6.60 -4.47 -0.29
CA TRP A 322 7.18 -3.76 0.86
C TRP A 322 8.06 -4.63 1.78
N GLN A 323 8.41 -5.86 1.38
CA GLN A 323 9.29 -6.76 2.15
C GLN A 323 10.57 -6.05 2.64
N TYR A 324 11.18 -5.23 1.78
CA TYR A 324 12.41 -4.51 2.09
C TYR A 324 12.23 -3.47 3.22
N MET A 325 11.04 -2.88 3.37
CA MET A 325 10.76 -1.92 4.43
C MET A 325 10.74 -2.63 5.80
N GLY A 326 10.20 -3.85 5.86
CA GLY A 326 10.24 -4.69 7.06
C GLY A 326 11.68 -5.02 7.47
N ILE A 327 12.52 -5.41 6.51
CA ILE A 327 13.95 -5.67 6.75
C ILE A 327 14.67 -4.39 7.22
N ASP A 328 14.47 -3.27 6.52
CA ASP A 328 15.08 -1.98 6.87
C ASP A 328 14.74 -1.57 8.31
N CYS A 329 13.47 -1.69 8.73
CA CYS A 329 13.06 -1.36 10.09
C CYS A 329 13.76 -2.22 11.13
N LEU A 330 13.79 -3.55 10.93
CA LEU A 330 14.44 -4.47 11.87
C LEU A 330 15.95 -4.20 11.97
N VAL A 331 16.61 -3.91 10.84
CA VAL A 331 18.03 -3.54 10.81
C VAL A 331 18.28 -2.24 11.57
N LEU A 332 17.48 -1.18 11.33
CA LEU A 332 17.59 0.10 12.05
C LEU A 332 17.43 -0.06 13.57
N LEU A 333 16.50 -0.91 14.00
CA LEU A 333 16.27 -1.20 15.43
C LEU A 333 17.40 -2.02 16.06
N LEU A 334 18.05 -2.89 15.29
CA LEU A 334 19.19 -3.69 15.73
C LEU A 334 20.51 -2.91 15.76
N ASP A 335 20.70 -1.97 14.83
CA ASP A 335 21.89 -1.13 14.77
C ASP A 335 21.92 -0.09 15.89
N ASP A 336 20.76 0.32 16.42
CA ASP A 336 20.68 1.22 17.56
C ASP A 336 20.89 0.49 18.90
N SER A 337 21.99 0.83 19.58
CA SER A 337 22.37 0.30 20.90
C SER A 337 21.25 0.36 21.95
N GLY A 338 20.37 1.36 21.90
CA GLY A 338 19.29 1.53 22.87
C GLY A 338 18.10 0.58 22.68
N THR A 339 17.94 0.03 21.46
CA THR A 339 16.81 -0.83 21.09
C THR A 339 17.23 -2.25 20.76
N ARG A 340 18.49 -2.45 20.37
CA ARG A 340 19.05 -3.73 19.91
C ARG A 340 18.64 -4.92 20.76
N TYR A 341 18.96 -4.91 22.05
CA TYR A 341 18.69 -6.07 22.93
C TYR A 341 17.20 -6.31 23.18
N LYS A 342 16.33 -5.32 22.98
CA LYS A 342 14.88 -5.49 23.08
C LYS A 342 14.30 -6.25 21.89
N VAL A 343 14.87 -6.02 20.71
CA VAL A 343 14.37 -6.62 19.45
C VAL A 343 15.17 -7.83 19.00
N LEU A 344 16.38 -8.04 19.54
CA LEU A 344 17.35 -9.05 19.08
C LEU A 344 16.76 -10.45 19.02
N GLU A 345 15.97 -10.83 20.03
CA GLU A 345 15.33 -12.14 20.07
C GLU A 345 14.42 -12.37 18.87
N LEU A 346 13.40 -11.54 18.69
CA LEU A 346 12.43 -11.71 17.61
C LEU A 346 13.05 -11.47 16.23
N ALA A 347 13.89 -10.45 16.09
CA ALA A 347 14.48 -10.07 14.82
C ALA A 347 15.52 -11.09 14.32
N SER A 348 16.30 -11.70 15.21
CA SER A 348 17.28 -12.72 14.79
C SER A 348 16.61 -13.97 14.22
N MET A 349 15.52 -14.44 14.83
CA MET A 349 14.77 -15.62 14.39
C MET A 349 14.18 -15.49 12.98
N CYS A 350 13.91 -14.27 12.50
CA CYS A 350 13.39 -14.06 11.15
C CYS A 350 14.47 -13.66 10.14
N LEU A 351 15.43 -12.82 10.55
CA LEU A 351 16.45 -12.30 9.66
C LEU A 351 17.49 -13.36 9.28
N VAL A 352 17.67 -14.41 10.09
CA VAL A 352 18.50 -15.57 9.75
C VAL A 352 18.08 -16.22 8.42
N ASP A 353 16.79 -16.23 8.10
CA ASP A 353 16.27 -16.81 6.86
C ASP A 353 16.65 -15.98 5.61
N LEU A 354 17.12 -14.75 5.81
CA LEU A 354 17.35 -13.74 4.77
C LEU A 354 18.84 -13.41 4.58
N VAL A 355 19.77 -14.01 5.33
CA VAL A 355 21.22 -13.69 5.28
C VAL A 355 21.89 -14.00 3.93
N GLU A 356 21.23 -14.79 3.08
CA GLU A 356 21.68 -15.14 1.73
C GLU A 356 20.97 -14.38 0.60
N LEU A 357 20.09 -13.45 0.97
CA LEU A 357 19.40 -12.55 0.07
C LEU A 357 20.40 -11.64 -0.64
N LYS A 358 20.40 -11.65 -1.98
CA LYS A 358 21.33 -10.84 -2.79
C LYS A 358 20.79 -9.44 -3.04
N THR A 359 19.61 -9.35 -3.66
CA THR A 359 19.01 -8.09 -4.10
C THR A 359 17.53 -8.05 -3.74
N LEU A 360 17.05 -6.89 -3.28
CA LEU A 360 15.65 -6.65 -2.97
C LEU A 360 15.37 -5.13 -3.02
N GLY A 361 14.26 -4.70 -3.64
CA GLY A 361 13.87 -3.29 -3.67
C GLY A 361 14.92 -2.35 -4.26
N GLY A 362 15.66 -2.79 -5.30
CA GLY A 362 16.76 -2.02 -5.90
C GLY A 362 18.07 -2.01 -5.07
N LYS A 363 18.06 -2.50 -3.83
CA LYS A 363 19.25 -2.64 -2.99
C LYS A 363 19.98 -3.93 -3.30
N SER A 364 21.32 -3.88 -3.27
CA SER A 364 22.20 -5.04 -3.35
C SER A 364 22.84 -5.34 -1.99
N ASN A 365 23.41 -6.53 -1.81
CA ASN A 365 24.09 -6.96 -0.59
C ASN A 365 23.21 -6.97 0.68
N VAL A 366 21.90 -7.16 0.52
CA VAL A 366 20.94 -7.11 1.64
C VAL A 366 21.29 -8.14 2.72
N GLY A 367 21.52 -9.40 2.35
CA GLY A 367 21.88 -10.46 3.29
C GLY A 367 23.22 -10.22 4.01
N ASN A 368 24.17 -9.52 3.37
CA ASN A 368 25.43 -9.17 4.03
C ASN A 368 25.23 -8.04 5.04
N THR A 369 24.34 -7.09 4.77
CA THR A 369 23.96 -6.03 5.73
C THR A 369 23.33 -6.65 6.97
N ILE A 370 22.35 -7.54 6.77
CA ILE A 370 21.72 -8.31 7.85
C ILE A 370 22.77 -9.08 8.67
N THR A 371 23.69 -9.78 8.00
CA THR A 371 24.76 -10.55 8.66
C THR A 371 25.62 -9.65 9.54
N ARG A 372 26.04 -8.48 9.05
CA ARG A 372 26.88 -7.52 9.79
C ARG A 372 26.14 -6.98 11.02
N THR A 373 24.89 -6.57 10.85
CA THR A 373 24.05 -6.04 11.93
C THR A 373 23.81 -7.08 13.03
N LEU A 374 23.53 -8.34 12.68
CA LEU A 374 23.33 -9.40 13.67
C LEU A 374 24.63 -9.76 14.40
N LEU A 375 25.77 -9.84 13.69
CA LEU A 375 27.06 -10.25 14.25
C LEU A 375 27.89 -9.12 14.89
N ALA A 376 27.40 -7.87 14.90
CA ALA A 376 28.17 -6.70 15.36
C ALA A 376 28.83 -6.88 16.73
N ASP A 377 28.10 -7.44 17.71
CA ASP A 377 28.60 -7.66 19.07
C ASP A 377 29.20 -9.05 19.30
N PHE A 378 29.09 -9.96 18.33
CA PHE A 378 29.32 -11.40 18.56
C PHE A 378 30.77 -11.74 18.93
N LYS A 379 31.76 -11.03 18.38
CA LYS A 379 33.20 -11.26 18.67
C LYS A 379 33.72 -10.55 19.90
N GLN A 380 33.32 -9.29 20.10
CA GLN A 380 33.91 -8.41 21.13
C GLN A 380 33.36 -8.70 22.52
N ARG A 381 32.25 -9.44 22.58
CA ARG A 381 31.52 -9.73 23.79
C ARG A 381 31.21 -11.23 23.80
N LYS A 382 31.99 -12.02 24.55
CA LYS A 382 31.40 -13.13 25.35
C LYS A 382 30.45 -12.55 26.42
N VAL A 383 29.66 -11.51 26.09
CA VAL A 383 28.52 -11.12 26.92
C VAL A 383 27.60 -12.30 26.85
N LYS A 384 27.24 -12.80 28.04
CA LYS A 384 26.25 -13.84 28.23
C LYS A 384 24.95 -13.38 27.57
N ILE A 385 24.80 -13.62 26.26
CA ILE A 385 23.49 -13.59 25.61
C ILE A 385 22.73 -14.67 26.36
N LYS A 386 21.89 -14.24 27.31
CA LYS A 386 21.22 -15.17 28.23
C LYS A 386 20.26 -16.09 27.47
N ASN A 387 19.77 -15.62 26.32
CA ASN A 387 18.87 -16.38 25.48
C ASN A 387 19.66 -17.36 24.59
N ILE A 388 19.53 -18.64 24.93
CA ILE A 388 20.18 -19.76 24.23
C ILE A 388 19.78 -19.79 22.75
N GLY A 389 18.52 -19.52 22.42
CA GLY A 389 18.04 -19.51 21.04
C GLY A 389 18.72 -18.44 20.20
N VAL A 390 18.86 -17.22 20.74
CA VAL A 390 19.60 -16.15 20.05
C VAL A 390 21.06 -16.52 19.83
N GLN A 391 21.70 -17.13 20.83
CA GLN A 391 23.08 -17.59 20.70
C GLN A 391 23.23 -18.62 19.58
N GLN A 392 22.35 -19.63 19.54
CA GLN A 392 22.34 -20.66 18.49
C GLN A 392 22.17 -20.05 17.09
N VAL A 393 21.27 -19.07 16.94
CA VAL A 393 21.07 -18.39 15.64
C VAL A 393 22.30 -17.59 15.23
N LEU A 394 22.95 -16.87 16.15
CA LEU A 394 24.17 -16.13 15.82
C LEU A 394 25.33 -17.07 15.46
N GLU A 395 25.43 -18.22 16.13
CA GLU A 395 26.39 -19.28 15.80
C GLU A 395 26.11 -19.90 14.42
N GLU A 396 24.84 -20.17 14.07
CA GLU A 396 24.45 -20.64 12.72
C GLU A 396 24.88 -19.62 11.65
N ILE A 397 24.61 -18.33 11.87
CA ILE A 397 24.97 -17.27 10.92
C ILE A 397 26.50 -17.17 10.80
N TRP A 398 27.22 -17.25 11.91
CA TRP A 398 28.68 -17.24 11.94
C TRP A 398 29.27 -18.39 11.12
N ASP A 399 28.83 -19.63 11.39
CA ASP A 399 29.30 -20.80 10.65
C ASP A 399 28.97 -20.66 9.16
N LEU A 400 27.73 -20.32 8.82
CA LEU A 400 27.28 -20.23 7.42
C LEU A 400 28.03 -19.15 6.64
N LYS A 401 28.14 -17.93 7.18
CA LYS A 401 28.58 -16.75 6.44
C LYS A 401 30.09 -16.49 6.55
N VAL A 402 30.75 -17.03 7.57
CA VAL A 402 32.18 -16.84 7.81
C VAL A 402 32.96 -18.14 7.63
N ASP A 403 32.73 -19.14 8.49
CA ASP A 403 33.60 -20.32 8.56
C ASP A 403 33.41 -21.26 7.37
N ARG A 404 32.17 -21.62 7.05
CA ARG A 404 31.81 -22.45 5.89
C ARG A 404 32.22 -21.76 4.59
N LYS A 405 31.95 -20.46 4.46
CA LYS A 405 32.35 -19.68 3.28
C LYS A 405 33.88 -19.72 3.07
N LYS A 406 34.67 -19.54 4.13
CA LYS A 406 36.13 -19.64 4.08
C LYS A 406 36.61 -21.05 3.73
N ARG A 407 36.02 -22.08 4.34
CA ARG A 407 36.31 -23.50 4.05
C ARG A 407 36.05 -23.85 2.59
N GLU A 408 34.93 -23.38 2.03
CA GLU A 408 34.53 -23.68 0.65
C GLU A 408 35.29 -22.87 -0.41
N GLN A 409 35.82 -21.69 -0.06
CA GLN A 409 36.67 -20.89 -0.95
C GLN A 409 38.00 -21.60 -1.29
N ASN A 410 38.53 -22.38 -0.35
CA ASN A 410 39.80 -23.11 -0.52
C ASN A 410 39.60 -24.55 -1.01
N MET A 411 38.39 -24.92 -1.47
CA MET A 411 38.05 -26.28 -1.87
C MET A 411 38.37 -26.52 -3.35
N SER A 412 39.07 -27.62 -3.64
CA SER A 412 39.36 -28.06 -5.02
C SER A 412 38.10 -28.39 -5.80
N ASP A 413 38.18 -28.29 -7.13
CA ASP A 413 37.05 -28.57 -8.01
C ASP A 413 36.66 -30.06 -8.02
N GLU A 414 37.61 -30.97 -7.85
CA GLU A 414 37.35 -32.41 -7.70
C GLU A 414 36.48 -32.69 -6.46
N LYS A 415 36.88 -32.17 -5.29
CA LYS A 415 36.13 -32.31 -4.04
C LYS A 415 34.76 -31.65 -4.11
N LEU A 416 34.65 -30.58 -4.89
CA LEU A 416 33.38 -29.92 -5.12
C LEU A 416 32.42 -30.81 -5.94
N GLU A 417 32.94 -31.47 -6.97
CA GLU A 417 32.15 -32.35 -7.81
C GLU A 417 31.76 -33.64 -7.07
N GLU A 418 32.65 -34.21 -6.25
CA GLU A 418 32.32 -35.30 -5.32
C GLU A 418 31.13 -34.92 -4.43
N LYS A 419 31.17 -33.74 -3.80
CA LYS A 419 30.06 -33.22 -3.01
C LYS A 419 28.79 -33.06 -3.85
N ARG A 420 28.89 -32.61 -5.10
CA ARG A 420 27.73 -32.48 -6.00
C ARG A 420 27.06 -33.84 -6.20
N VAL A 421 27.84 -34.86 -6.54
CA VAL A 421 27.34 -36.23 -6.78
C VAL A 421 26.67 -36.78 -5.52
N MET A 422 27.33 -36.65 -4.37
CA MET A 422 26.80 -37.12 -3.08
C MET A 422 25.49 -36.40 -2.70
N VAL A 423 25.42 -35.07 -2.87
CA VAL A 423 24.20 -34.30 -2.64
C VAL A 423 23.07 -34.74 -3.57
N SER A 424 23.39 -35.03 -4.84
CA SER A 424 22.40 -35.52 -5.80
C SER A 424 21.85 -36.88 -5.40
N LEU A 425 22.71 -37.80 -4.93
CA LEU A 425 22.32 -39.12 -4.43
C LEU A 425 21.43 -39.00 -3.18
N MET A 426 21.84 -38.21 -2.18
CA MET A 426 21.04 -37.99 -0.96
C MET A 426 19.67 -37.37 -1.27
N LYS A 427 19.62 -36.42 -2.22
CA LYS A 427 18.36 -35.85 -2.71
C LYS A 427 17.47 -36.93 -3.35
N GLN A 428 18.03 -37.83 -4.15
CA GLN A 428 17.26 -38.94 -4.75
C GLN A 428 16.74 -39.90 -3.68
N GLN A 429 17.55 -40.25 -2.69
CA GLN A 429 17.13 -41.05 -1.54
C GLN A 429 15.99 -40.38 -0.76
N GLY A 430 16.13 -39.09 -0.44
CA GLY A 430 15.08 -38.33 0.23
C GLY A 430 13.79 -38.26 -0.60
N ASN A 431 13.89 -38.07 -1.92
CA ASN A 431 12.73 -38.14 -2.81
C ASN A 431 12.08 -39.53 -2.78
N HIS A 432 12.87 -40.60 -2.80
CA HIS A 432 12.35 -41.97 -2.75
C HIS A 432 11.60 -42.25 -1.44
N SER A 433 12.21 -41.92 -0.28
CA SER A 433 11.53 -42.03 1.03
C SER A 433 10.25 -41.18 1.08
N PHE A 434 10.27 -39.97 0.50
CA PHE A 434 9.08 -39.12 0.41
C PHE A 434 7.95 -39.77 -0.38
N TRP A 435 8.26 -40.38 -1.54
CA TRP A 435 7.28 -41.10 -2.35
C TRP A 435 6.72 -42.35 -1.66
N LEU A 436 7.51 -42.99 -0.79
CA LEU A 436 7.07 -44.10 0.05
C LEU A 436 6.23 -43.66 1.26
N GLY A 437 5.99 -42.35 1.43
CA GLY A 437 5.25 -41.81 2.58
C GLY A 437 6.07 -41.76 3.88
N LYS A 438 7.38 -42.05 3.82
CA LYS A 438 8.28 -42.01 4.97
C LYS A 438 8.85 -40.60 5.16
N ILE A 439 8.03 -39.72 5.72
CA ILE A 439 8.30 -38.27 5.74
C ILE A 439 9.50 -37.91 6.61
N GLU A 440 9.65 -38.54 7.77
CA GLU A 440 10.77 -38.31 8.70
C GLU A 440 12.10 -38.78 8.11
N GLU A 441 12.11 -39.95 7.45
CA GLU A 441 13.31 -40.43 6.73
C GLU A 441 13.70 -39.46 5.60
N ALA A 442 12.72 -38.98 4.83
CA ALA A 442 12.96 -38.00 3.77
C ALA A 442 13.52 -36.69 4.34
N LEU A 443 12.96 -36.20 5.45
CA LEU A 443 13.43 -35.01 6.16
C LEU A 443 14.91 -35.15 6.56
N MET A 444 15.29 -36.29 7.15
CA MET A 444 16.67 -36.59 7.53
C MET A 444 17.61 -36.58 6.32
N LYS A 445 17.21 -37.20 5.20
CA LYS A 445 18.01 -37.19 3.97
C LYS A 445 18.17 -35.81 3.36
N TYR A 446 17.14 -34.96 3.40
CA TYR A 446 17.28 -33.58 2.94
C TYR A 446 18.14 -32.73 3.88
N ASN A 447 18.11 -32.98 5.20
CA ASN A 447 19.03 -32.36 6.17
C ASN A 447 20.49 -32.70 5.87
N GLU A 448 20.81 -34.00 5.76
CA GLU A 448 22.16 -34.48 5.41
C GLU A 448 22.64 -33.86 4.08
N ALA A 449 21.76 -33.81 3.08
CA ALA A 449 22.07 -33.21 1.79
C ALA A 449 22.40 -31.72 1.90
N LEU A 450 21.66 -30.95 2.71
CA LEU A 450 21.90 -29.51 2.91
C LEU A 450 23.22 -29.23 3.65
N GLU A 451 23.54 -30.04 4.67
CA GLU A 451 24.80 -29.93 5.39
C GLU A 451 26.00 -30.19 4.47
N LEU A 452 25.88 -31.15 3.56
CA LEU A 452 26.94 -31.45 2.60
C LEU A 452 27.02 -30.42 1.46
N CYS A 453 25.89 -29.84 1.05
CA CYS A 453 25.74 -29.05 -0.17
C CYS A 453 26.52 -27.72 -0.14
N PRO A 454 27.52 -27.52 -1.00
CA PRO A 454 28.25 -26.26 -1.11
C PRO A 454 27.34 -25.03 -1.30
N LEU A 455 27.70 -23.90 -0.67
CA LEU A 455 26.94 -22.64 -0.75
C LEU A 455 26.82 -22.11 -2.19
N ARG A 456 27.80 -22.41 -3.05
CA ARG A 456 27.79 -22.06 -4.48
C ARG A 456 26.75 -22.83 -5.29
N PHE A 457 26.28 -24.00 -4.82
CA PHE A 457 25.26 -24.83 -5.49
C PHE A 457 23.85 -24.33 -5.17
N ARG A 458 23.57 -23.10 -5.60
CA ARG A 458 22.33 -22.39 -5.26
C ARG A 458 21.08 -23.14 -5.74
N LYS A 459 21.10 -23.71 -6.94
CA LYS A 459 19.93 -24.41 -7.51
C LYS A 459 19.56 -25.63 -6.67
N GLU A 460 20.56 -26.41 -6.30
CA GLU A 460 20.43 -27.61 -5.47
C GLU A 460 19.92 -27.23 -4.07
N ARG A 461 20.50 -26.19 -3.45
CA ARG A 461 20.05 -25.69 -2.14
C ARG A 461 18.60 -25.22 -2.15
N ILE A 462 18.18 -24.47 -3.17
CA ILE A 462 16.77 -24.05 -3.33
C ILE A 462 15.84 -25.27 -3.33
N VAL A 463 16.17 -26.30 -4.11
CA VAL A 463 15.35 -27.51 -4.22
C VAL A 463 15.32 -28.28 -2.90
N LEU A 464 16.47 -28.44 -2.24
CA LEU A 464 16.58 -29.15 -0.97
C LEU A 464 15.80 -28.44 0.15
N TYR A 465 15.97 -27.13 0.34
CA TYR A 465 15.19 -26.36 1.30
C TYR A 465 13.69 -26.46 0.99
N SER A 466 13.31 -26.32 -0.29
CA SER A 466 11.93 -26.46 -0.70
C SER A 466 11.37 -27.84 -0.32
N ASN A 467 12.09 -28.93 -0.60
CA ASN A 467 11.63 -30.29 -0.32
C ASN A 467 11.61 -30.61 1.18
N ARG A 468 12.60 -30.13 1.92
CA ARG A 468 12.60 -30.19 3.38
C ARG A 468 11.39 -29.49 3.98
N ALA A 469 11.06 -28.30 3.48
CA ALA A 469 9.86 -27.58 3.89
C ALA A 469 8.55 -28.35 3.61
N GLN A 470 8.50 -29.15 2.53
CA GLN A 470 7.35 -30.00 2.27
C GLN A 470 7.18 -31.09 3.33
N CYS A 471 8.29 -31.69 3.78
CA CYS A 471 8.25 -32.68 4.85
C CYS A 471 7.76 -32.04 6.15
N LYS A 472 8.33 -30.88 6.51
CA LYS A 472 7.94 -30.10 7.68
C LYS A 472 6.46 -29.69 7.67
N LEU A 473 5.93 -29.28 6.52
CA LEU A 473 4.49 -29.03 6.35
C LEU A 473 3.63 -30.26 6.66
N LEU A 474 4.03 -31.43 6.17
CA LEU A 474 3.30 -32.68 6.41
C LEU A 474 3.39 -33.14 7.87
N LEU A 475 4.46 -32.80 8.56
CA LEU A 475 4.66 -33.06 9.99
C LEU A 475 4.01 -32.01 10.90
N GLY A 476 3.44 -30.93 10.34
CA GLY A 476 2.84 -29.84 11.12
C GLY A 476 3.85 -28.82 11.69
N GLU A 477 5.13 -28.91 11.30
CA GLU A 477 6.20 -27.98 11.69
C GLU A 477 6.13 -26.69 10.84
N VAL A 478 5.09 -25.88 11.08
CA VAL A 478 4.71 -24.73 10.23
C VAL A 478 5.80 -23.65 10.21
N ASP A 479 6.36 -23.27 11.36
CA ASP A 479 7.37 -22.21 11.43
C ASP A 479 8.67 -22.59 10.72
N ASP A 480 9.10 -23.84 10.87
CA ASP A 480 10.27 -24.38 10.19
C ASP A 480 10.07 -24.51 8.68
N ALA A 481 8.84 -24.79 8.23
CA ALA A 481 8.49 -24.75 6.81
C ALA A 481 8.56 -23.33 6.23
N ILE A 482 8.11 -22.31 6.99
CA ILE A 482 8.25 -20.89 6.61
C ILE A 482 9.74 -20.51 6.51
N SER A 483 10.56 -20.94 7.48
CA SER A 483 12.01 -20.69 7.47
C SER A 483 12.67 -21.27 6.22
N ASP A 484 12.45 -22.57 5.94
CA ASP A 484 13.07 -23.24 4.79
C ASP A 484 12.61 -22.67 3.45
N THR A 485 11.32 -22.39 3.30
CA THR A 485 10.82 -21.77 2.07
C THR A 485 11.35 -20.34 1.90
N THR A 486 11.51 -19.57 2.98
CA THR A 486 12.12 -18.24 2.94
C THR A 486 13.60 -18.28 2.60
N LYS A 487 14.37 -19.24 3.14
CA LYS A 487 15.76 -19.50 2.74
C LYS A 487 15.84 -19.82 1.24
N ALA A 488 14.97 -20.72 0.74
CA ALA A 488 14.90 -21.05 -0.68
C ALA A 488 14.59 -19.82 -1.57
N LEU A 489 13.65 -18.98 -1.15
CA LEU A 489 13.24 -17.79 -1.90
C LEU A 489 14.30 -16.66 -1.86
N SER A 490 15.04 -16.55 -0.76
CA SER A 490 16.20 -15.64 -0.64
C SER A 490 17.37 -16.05 -1.53
N ILE A 491 17.55 -17.36 -1.74
CA ILE A 491 18.59 -17.90 -2.62
C ILE A 491 18.18 -17.81 -4.10
N SER A 492 16.89 -17.85 -4.39
CA SER A 492 16.36 -17.80 -5.76
C SER A 492 16.81 -16.56 -6.54
N SER A 493 16.90 -16.71 -7.86
CA SER A 493 17.30 -15.65 -8.79
C SER A 493 16.40 -15.72 -10.02
N PRO A 494 15.48 -14.75 -10.22
CA PRO A 494 15.22 -13.57 -9.38
C PRO A 494 14.78 -13.90 -7.94
N THR A 495 14.94 -12.96 -7.00
CA THR A 495 14.43 -13.09 -5.62
C THR A 495 12.92 -13.39 -5.63
N ASN A 496 12.45 -14.23 -4.70
CA ASN A 496 11.04 -14.64 -4.57
C ASN A 496 10.45 -15.29 -5.84
N SER A 497 11.26 -16.02 -6.62
CA SER A 497 10.80 -16.57 -7.92
C SER A 497 10.62 -18.08 -7.98
N HIS A 498 10.81 -18.81 -6.87
CA HIS A 498 10.72 -20.27 -6.86
C HIS A 498 9.29 -20.74 -6.54
N ALA A 499 8.54 -21.13 -7.58
CA ALA A 499 7.11 -21.46 -7.50
C ALA A 499 6.75 -22.50 -6.41
N LYS A 500 7.52 -23.60 -6.29
CA LYS A 500 7.24 -24.63 -5.27
C LYS A 500 7.39 -24.10 -3.85
N SER A 501 8.39 -23.24 -3.61
CA SER A 501 8.59 -22.62 -2.30
C SER A 501 7.50 -21.61 -1.98
N LEU A 502 7.07 -20.80 -2.96
CA LEU A 502 5.94 -19.87 -2.79
C LEU A 502 4.66 -20.62 -2.41
N TRP A 503 4.34 -21.70 -3.12
CA TRP A 503 3.15 -22.49 -2.82
C TRP A 503 3.22 -23.16 -1.43
N ARG A 504 4.37 -23.72 -1.06
CA ARG A 504 4.57 -24.33 0.26
C ARG A 504 4.46 -23.28 1.37
N ARG A 505 5.04 -22.09 1.16
CA ARG A 505 5.01 -21.02 2.16
C ARG A 505 3.62 -20.41 2.30
N SER A 506 2.84 -20.30 1.21
CA SER A 506 1.45 -19.88 1.31
C SER A 506 0.60 -20.86 2.14
N GLN A 507 0.81 -22.18 1.98
CA GLN A 507 0.16 -23.18 2.82
C GLN A 507 0.56 -23.03 4.30
N ALA A 508 1.85 -22.82 4.57
CA ALA A 508 2.33 -22.59 5.93
C ALA A 508 1.72 -21.32 6.56
N TYR A 509 1.65 -20.22 5.79
CA TYR A 509 1.03 -18.98 6.23
C TYR A 509 -0.48 -19.14 6.48
N ASP A 510 -1.19 -19.89 5.64
CA ASP A 510 -2.60 -20.23 5.86
C ASP A 510 -2.81 -21.00 7.18
N MET A 511 -1.97 -22.01 7.46
CA MET A 511 -2.02 -22.76 8.72
C MET A 511 -1.76 -21.89 9.95
N LYS A 512 -0.96 -20.82 9.80
CA LYS A 512 -0.63 -19.86 10.86
C LYS A 512 -1.67 -18.74 11.02
N GLY A 513 -2.64 -18.63 10.12
CA GLY A 513 -3.60 -17.52 10.08
C GLY A 513 -3.02 -16.21 9.52
N LEU A 514 -1.87 -16.28 8.84
CA LEU A 514 -1.22 -15.15 8.19
C LEU A 514 -1.78 -14.96 6.77
N GLY A 515 -3.04 -14.54 6.68
CA GLY A 515 -3.77 -14.51 5.42
C GLY A 515 -3.19 -13.54 4.38
N LYS A 516 -2.62 -12.41 4.81
CA LYS A 516 -2.00 -11.41 3.92
C LYS A 516 -0.77 -12.00 3.23
N GLU A 517 0.12 -12.59 4.02
CA GLU A 517 1.34 -13.23 3.55
C GLU A 517 1.03 -14.44 2.66
N SER A 518 0.02 -15.24 3.03
CA SER A 518 -0.46 -16.35 2.20
C SER A 518 -1.01 -15.87 0.85
N LEU A 519 -1.79 -14.77 0.82
CA LEU A 519 -2.35 -14.23 -0.41
C LEU A 519 -1.23 -13.74 -1.35
N MET A 520 -0.25 -13.02 -0.82
CA MET A 520 0.87 -12.52 -1.62
C MET A 520 1.72 -13.64 -2.22
N ASP A 521 2.00 -14.70 -1.45
CA ASP A 521 2.70 -15.88 -1.97
C ASP A 521 1.89 -16.61 -3.05
N CYS A 522 0.56 -16.71 -2.91
CA CYS A 522 -0.32 -17.27 -3.94
C CYS A 522 -0.32 -16.44 -5.23
N ILE A 523 -0.39 -15.12 -5.14
CA ILE A 523 -0.35 -14.23 -6.31
C ILE A 523 1.01 -14.35 -7.01
N MET A 524 2.11 -14.36 -6.25
CA MET A 524 3.45 -14.57 -6.82
C MET A 524 3.60 -15.95 -7.47
N PHE A 525 3.06 -17.01 -6.84
CA PHE A 525 3.04 -18.34 -7.43
C PHE A 525 2.35 -18.36 -8.80
N VAL A 526 1.18 -17.73 -8.89
CA VAL A 526 0.43 -17.63 -10.14
C VAL A 526 1.22 -16.83 -11.19
N ASN A 527 1.86 -15.72 -10.80
CA ASN A 527 2.74 -14.95 -11.69
C ASN A 527 3.93 -15.77 -12.20
N CYS A 528 4.51 -16.65 -11.37
CA CYS A 528 5.54 -17.58 -11.81
C CYS A 528 5.03 -18.57 -12.87
N CYS A 529 3.81 -19.10 -12.71
CA CYS A 529 3.18 -19.93 -13.75
C CYS A 529 3.08 -19.16 -15.07
N PHE A 530 2.66 -17.89 -15.05
CA PHE A 530 2.54 -17.05 -16.26
C PHE A 530 3.88 -16.82 -16.98
N LYS A 531 4.98 -16.68 -16.24
CA LYS A 531 6.31 -16.48 -16.83
C LYS A 531 6.91 -17.75 -17.43
N MET A 532 6.59 -18.93 -16.89
CA MET A 532 7.10 -20.21 -17.40
C MET A 532 6.40 -20.65 -18.69
N ASP A 533 5.13 -20.27 -18.86
CA ASP A 533 4.26 -20.75 -19.95
C ASP A 533 4.01 -19.73 -21.07
N SER A 534 4.81 -18.66 -21.21
CA SER A 534 4.79 -17.80 -22.40
C SER A 534 5.08 -18.57 -23.72
N MET A 535 5.38 -19.86 -23.63
CA MET A 535 5.59 -20.81 -24.72
C MET A 535 4.40 -21.78 -24.99
N LYS A 536 3.31 -21.80 -24.19
CA LYS A 536 2.18 -22.75 -24.37
C LYS A 536 0.83 -22.03 -24.45
N LYS A 537 0.10 -22.28 -25.55
CA LYS A 537 -1.13 -21.56 -25.96
C LYS A 537 -2.39 -21.77 -25.08
N ASN A 538 -2.39 -22.70 -24.13
CA ASN A 538 -3.56 -22.98 -23.27
C ASN A 538 -3.15 -22.97 -21.80
N MET A 539 -3.46 -21.89 -21.11
CA MET A 539 -3.03 -21.67 -19.74
C MET A 539 -4.19 -21.82 -18.75
N ARG A 540 -4.01 -22.66 -17.72
CA ARG A 540 -5.02 -22.82 -16.65
C ARG A 540 -4.33 -22.71 -15.30
N ILE A 541 -4.69 -21.69 -14.54
CA ILE A 541 -4.27 -21.55 -13.13
C ILE A 541 -4.74 -22.80 -12.39
N PRO A 542 -3.87 -23.48 -11.60
CA PRO A 542 -4.30 -24.65 -10.85
C PRO A 542 -5.49 -24.33 -9.94
N TYR A 543 -6.52 -25.18 -9.96
CA TYR A 543 -7.75 -24.95 -9.20
C TYR A 543 -7.51 -24.76 -7.70
N TYR A 544 -6.55 -25.50 -7.12
CA TYR A 544 -6.17 -25.35 -5.72
C TYR A 544 -5.66 -23.94 -5.39
N ALA A 545 -4.97 -23.29 -6.34
CA ALA A 545 -4.41 -21.95 -6.15
C ALA A 545 -5.52 -20.91 -6.21
N VAL A 546 -6.48 -21.06 -7.14
CA VAL A 546 -7.69 -20.22 -7.20
C VAL A 546 -8.49 -20.35 -5.89
N ARG A 547 -8.69 -21.57 -5.39
CA ARG A 547 -9.40 -21.80 -4.12
C ARG A 547 -8.70 -21.13 -2.94
N MET A 548 -7.37 -21.23 -2.85
CA MET A 548 -6.59 -20.60 -1.78
C MET A 548 -6.66 -19.06 -1.90
N ILE A 549 -6.50 -18.51 -3.10
CA ILE A 549 -6.61 -17.05 -3.33
C ILE A 549 -7.98 -16.55 -2.89
N ASN A 550 -9.06 -17.21 -3.27
CA ASN A 550 -10.41 -16.82 -2.86
C ASN A 550 -10.58 -16.85 -1.34
N LYS A 551 -10.11 -17.93 -0.67
CA LYS A 551 -10.12 -18.04 0.78
C LYS A 551 -9.37 -16.87 1.42
N GLN A 552 -8.14 -16.59 0.97
CA GLN A 552 -7.34 -15.53 1.58
C GLN A 552 -7.91 -14.15 1.28
N MET A 553 -8.38 -13.88 0.06
CA MET A 553 -9.03 -12.62 -0.29
C MET A 553 -10.25 -12.33 0.60
N GLU A 554 -11.08 -13.33 0.91
CA GLU A 554 -12.20 -13.17 1.84
C GLU A 554 -11.72 -12.88 3.27
N SER A 555 -10.64 -13.53 3.71
CA SER A 555 -10.07 -13.32 5.04
C SER A 555 -9.35 -11.98 5.21
N THR A 556 -8.73 -11.47 4.15
CA THR A 556 -7.97 -10.22 4.13
C THR A 556 -8.79 -9.06 3.54
N TRP A 557 -10.08 -9.26 3.31
CA TRP A 557 -10.94 -8.21 2.80
C TRP A 557 -10.93 -7.01 3.74
N LEU A 558 -10.85 -5.79 3.19
CA LEU A 558 -10.65 -4.56 3.97
C LEU A 558 -11.69 -4.41 5.09
N PHE A 559 -12.95 -4.73 4.79
CA PHE A 559 -14.05 -4.61 5.74
C PHE A 559 -14.29 -5.86 6.59
N LYS A 560 -13.44 -6.89 6.51
CA LYS A 560 -13.69 -8.17 7.20
C LYS A 560 -13.88 -8.01 8.71
N ASN A 561 -12.99 -7.24 9.35
CA ASN A 561 -13.09 -7.00 10.79
C ASN A 561 -14.33 -6.19 11.17
N ALA A 562 -14.68 -5.17 10.36
CA ALA A 562 -15.88 -4.36 10.58
C ALA A 562 -17.17 -5.19 10.42
N GLN A 563 -17.20 -6.09 9.43
CA GLN A 563 -18.28 -7.05 9.24
C GLN A 563 -18.43 -7.96 10.46
N LEU A 564 -17.33 -8.54 10.97
CA LEU A 564 -17.38 -9.43 12.13
C LEU A 564 -17.92 -8.72 13.39
N LYS A 565 -17.46 -7.49 13.65
CA LYS A 565 -17.97 -6.68 14.78
C LYS A 565 -19.47 -6.43 14.66
N ALA A 566 -19.96 -6.05 13.47
CA ALA A 566 -21.37 -5.81 13.23
C ALA A 566 -22.24 -7.07 13.47
N PHE A 567 -21.72 -8.27 13.21
CA PHE A 567 -22.41 -9.52 13.54
C PHE A 567 -22.50 -9.77 15.05
N VAL A 568 -21.43 -9.49 15.80
CA VAL A 568 -21.42 -9.64 17.27
C VAL A 568 -22.43 -8.68 17.91
N ASP A 569 -22.44 -7.41 17.48
CA ASP A 569 -23.38 -6.38 17.95
C ASP A 569 -24.86 -6.75 17.71
N LEU A 570 -25.14 -7.58 16.70
CA LEU A 570 -26.48 -8.10 16.40
C LEU A 570 -26.86 -9.32 17.26
N SER A 571 -25.87 -10.15 17.63
CA SER A 571 -26.09 -11.34 18.47
C SER A 571 -26.32 -11.03 19.94
N GLU A 572 -25.94 -9.84 20.42
CA GLU A 572 -26.23 -9.35 21.77
C GLU A 572 -27.61 -8.69 21.91
N LYS A 573 -28.40 -8.62 20.82
CA LYS A 573 -29.81 -8.17 20.86
C LYS A 573 -30.76 -9.38 20.79
N PRO A 574 -31.72 -9.54 21.72
CA PRO A 574 -32.60 -10.70 21.70
C PRO A 574 -33.64 -10.62 20.56
N ASN A 575 -33.76 -11.75 19.85
CA ASN A 575 -34.80 -12.17 18.89
C ASN A 575 -34.79 -11.59 17.47
N GLN A 576 -34.36 -12.42 16.50
CA GLN A 576 -35.21 -13.02 15.45
C GLN A 576 -34.38 -14.03 14.60
N PRO A 577 -34.97 -15.16 14.15
CA PRO A 577 -34.26 -16.11 13.31
C PRO A 577 -34.27 -15.66 11.85
N HIS A 578 -33.10 -15.57 11.21
CA HIS A 578 -33.04 -15.40 9.76
C HIS A 578 -31.99 -16.31 9.13
N GLU A 579 -32.48 -17.16 8.23
CA GLU A 579 -31.70 -17.90 7.24
C GLU A 579 -30.91 -16.93 6.34
N ILE A 580 -29.63 -17.23 6.13
CA ILE A 580 -28.79 -16.52 5.16
C ILE A 580 -28.48 -17.47 4.02
N SER A 581 -29.14 -17.25 2.87
CA SER A 581 -28.73 -17.79 1.58
C SER A 581 -27.42 -17.11 1.15
N GLN A 582 -26.28 -17.77 1.38
CA GLN A 582 -25.02 -17.42 0.74
C GLN A 582 -24.90 -18.19 -0.57
N LYS A 583 -25.43 -17.62 -1.66
CA LYS A 583 -25.07 -18.04 -3.01
C LYS A 583 -24.70 -16.83 -3.85
N GLU A 584 -23.65 -17.05 -4.64
CA GLU A 584 -23.12 -16.24 -5.74
C GLU A 584 -22.10 -15.14 -5.41
N GLN A 585 -20.84 -15.43 -5.79
CA GLN A 585 -19.89 -14.54 -6.48
C GLN A 585 -18.47 -15.14 -6.36
N LYS A 586 -18.15 -16.19 -7.12
CA LYS A 586 -16.90 -16.95 -6.91
C LYS A 586 -15.86 -16.98 -8.03
N ASN A 587 -16.12 -16.46 -9.24
CA ASN A 587 -15.17 -16.67 -10.36
C ASN A 587 -14.74 -15.42 -11.16
N GLY A 588 -15.25 -14.21 -10.89
CA GLY A 588 -14.88 -12.99 -11.64
C GLY A 588 -13.72 -12.16 -11.06
N ARG A 589 -13.54 -12.17 -9.73
CA ARG A 589 -12.63 -11.26 -9.01
C ARG A 589 -11.15 -11.59 -9.23
N VAL A 590 -10.80 -12.87 -9.36
CA VAL A 590 -9.42 -13.35 -9.52
C VAL A 590 -8.84 -12.94 -10.88
N THR A 591 -9.61 -13.04 -11.96
CA THR A 591 -9.17 -12.71 -13.33
C THR A 591 -9.00 -11.20 -13.52
N GLY A 592 -9.86 -10.38 -12.90
CA GLY A 592 -9.79 -8.91 -12.97
C GLY A 592 -8.55 -8.33 -12.28
N ILE A 593 -8.11 -8.91 -11.15
CA ILE A 593 -6.91 -8.48 -10.41
C ILE A 593 -5.63 -8.88 -11.17
N LEU A 594 -5.61 -10.06 -11.80
CA LEU A 594 -4.50 -10.50 -12.64
C LEU A 594 -4.32 -9.65 -13.91
N LEU A 595 -5.40 -9.06 -14.42
CA LEU A 595 -5.40 -8.16 -15.57
C LEU A 595 -5.10 -6.69 -15.21
N GLN A 596 -5.43 -6.24 -13.98
CA GLN A 596 -5.19 -4.86 -13.54
C GLN A 596 -3.70 -4.49 -13.39
N ARG A 597 -2.81 -5.47 -13.17
CA ARG A 597 -1.34 -5.22 -13.20
C ARG A 597 -0.78 -4.84 -14.58
N LYS A 598 -1.61 -4.76 -15.64
CA LYS A 598 -1.19 -4.39 -17.00
C LYS A 598 -1.55 -2.97 -17.46
N GLY A 599 -2.10 -2.12 -16.60
CA GLY A 599 -2.12 -0.70 -16.90
C GLY A 599 -3.08 0.09 -16.03
N PHE A 600 -2.53 0.93 -15.15
CA PHE A 600 -3.15 2.16 -14.66
C PHE A 600 -2.04 3.14 -14.23
N MET A 601 -2.37 4.43 -14.33
CA MET A 601 -1.47 5.58 -14.33
C MET A 601 -0.50 5.66 -13.13
N GLU A 602 0.71 6.18 -13.37
CA GLU A 602 1.63 6.68 -12.34
C GLU A 602 0.99 7.88 -11.61
N GLY A 603 0.13 7.61 -10.64
CA GLY A 603 -0.31 8.55 -9.62
C GLY A 603 0.52 8.34 -8.36
N LEU A 604 1.50 9.22 -8.17
CA LEU A 604 2.25 9.55 -6.95
C LEU A 604 2.13 8.57 -5.75
N SER A 605 3.26 7.95 -5.40
CA SER A 605 3.45 7.28 -4.11
C SER A 605 2.87 8.14 -2.98
N SER A 606 1.97 7.54 -2.19
CA SER A 606 1.35 8.18 -1.03
C SER A 606 2.36 8.48 0.10
N ILE A 607 3.60 8.00 -0.01
CA ILE A 607 4.70 8.38 0.86
C ILE A 607 5.88 8.75 -0.03
N SER A 608 6.26 10.03 -0.01
CA SER A 608 7.48 10.50 -0.67
C SER A 608 8.69 9.77 -0.09
N GLU A 609 9.33 8.93 -0.91
CA GLU A 609 10.64 8.38 -0.61
C GLU A 609 11.67 9.51 -0.70
N GLU A 610 12.20 9.93 0.45
CA GLU A 610 13.63 10.25 0.71
C GLU A 610 13.80 11.22 1.89
N PRO A 611 14.60 10.82 2.89
CA PRO A 611 15.51 11.72 3.57
C PRO A 611 16.95 11.34 3.16
N GLN A 612 17.52 12.02 2.17
CA GLN A 612 18.95 11.94 1.88
C GLN A 612 19.71 12.87 2.84
N MET A 613 20.13 12.32 3.97
CA MET A 613 21.16 12.92 4.83
C MET A 613 22.50 12.25 4.50
N PHE A 614 23.22 12.76 3.49
CA PHE A 614 24.66 12.57 3.35
C PHE A 614 25.28 13.86 2.79
N GLY A 615 26.43 14.22 3.35
CA GLY A 615 27.02 15.56 3.35
C GLY A 615 27.43 16.14 1.99
N GLU A 616 27.76 17.42 2.05
CA GLU A 616 28.23 18.25 0.95
C GLU A 616 29.31 17.55 0.11
N GLY A 617 29.02 17.36 -1.18
CA GLY A 617 30.00 16.95 -2.19
C GLY A 617 29.54 15.77 -3.05
N ASP A 618 28.62 16.00 -4.00
CA ASP A 618 28.69 15.46 -5.37
C ASP A 618 27.44 15.82 -6.19
N ILE A 619 27.49 16.99 -6.84
CA ILE A 619 26.47 17.52 -7.75
C ILE A 619 26.61 16.84 -9.12
N ILE A 620 26.37 15.52 -9.23
CA ILE A 620 26.40 14.82 -10.54
C ILE A 620 25.21 13.86 -10.78
N SER A 621 24.40 13.52 -9.77
CA SER A 621 23.33 12.51 -9.94
C SER A 621 22.04 12.99 -10.62
N ARG A 622 21.72 14.30 -10.60
CA ARG A 622 20.45 14.85 -11.17
C ARG A 622 20.33 14.68 -12.68
N ARG A 623 21.42 14.85 -13.45
CA ARG A 623 21.37 14.88 -14.93
C ARG A 623 21.20 13.51 -15.60
N LYS A 624 21.47 12.40 -14.91
CA LYS A 624 21.32 11.05 -15.49
C LYS A 624 19.89 10.51 -15.38
N LEU A 625 19.11 10.94 -14.38
CA LEU A 625 17.74 10.50 -14.16
C LEU A 625 16.71 11.25 -15.04
N GLU A 626 16.97 12.54 -15.33
CA GLU A 626 16.10 13.34 -16.22
C GLU A 626 16.11 12.80 -17.66
N ARG A 627 17.28 12.39 -18.17
CA ARG A 627 17.40 11.78 -19.51
C ARG A 627 16.68 10.43 -19.64
N THR A 628 16.49 9.68 -18.56
CA THR A 628 15.73 8.42 -18.59
C THR A 628 14.22 8.65 -18.51
N ARG A 629 13.77 9.78 -17.94
CA ARG A 629 12.36 10.21 -17.93
C ARG A 629 11.93 10.82 -19.26
N GLU A 630 12.79 11.58 -19.94
CA GLU A 630 12.50 12.17 -21.25
C GLU A 630 12.39 11.10 -22.36
N ASN A 631 13.27 10.09 -22.36
CA ASN A 631 13.23 9.03 -23.37
C ASN A 631 12.01 8.09 -23.25
N LYS A 632 11.29 8.07 -22.12
CA LYS A 632 10.04 7.31 -21.96
C LYS A 632 8.78 8.10 -22.35
N LYS A 633 8.84 9.44 -22.34
CA LYS A 633 7.72 10.29 -22.78
C LYS A 633 7.57 10.36 -24.30
N ALA A 634 8.66 10.17 -25.05
CA ALA A 634 8.63 10.25 -26.52
C ALA A 634 7.92 9.08 -27.23
N VAL A 635 7.68 7.96 -26.54
CA VAL A 635 7.08 6.75 -27.18
C VAL A 635 5.55 6.69 -27.04
N PHE A 636 4.93 7.52 -26.19
CA PHE A 636 3.49 7.45 -25.90
C PHE A 636 2.64 8.62 -26.47
N ALA A 637 3.24 9.52 -27.27
CA ALA A 637 2.50 10.57 -27.98
C ALA A 637 1.85 10.10 -29.30
N GLN A 638 1.85 8.80 -29.60
CA GLN A 638 1.19 8.22 -30.77
C GLN A 638 0.34 7.00 -30.36
N SER A 639 -0.78 7.22 -29.68
CA SER A 639 -1.97 6.37 -29.79
C SER A 639 -3.11 6.91 -28.91
N VAL A 640 -3.92 7.76 -29.56
CA VAL A 640 -5.34 8.12 -29.29
C VAL A 640 -5.70 8.62 -27.90
#